data_AF-A0A6N9AI43-F1
#
_entry.id   AF-A0A6N9AI43-F1
#
_cell.length_a   1.000
_cell.length_b   1.000
_cell.length_c   1.000
_cell.angle_alpha   90.00
_cell.angle_beta   90.00
_cell.angle_gamma   90.00
#
_symmetry.space_group_name_H-M   'P 1'
#
loop_
_entity.id
_entity.type
_entity.pdbx_description
1 polymer ?
#
loop_
_entity_poly.entity_id
_entity_poly.type
_entity_poly.pdbx_seq_one_letter_code
_entity_poly.pdbx_strand_id
1 'polypeptide(L)'
;MIRSRLPFTRYLIMLSLATLTACGKDSPTQPPARVSSSIVLTADAAALTTIGQTLQINATVLDQDNNPLTGATVAWSSNNPAVASVSSSGLVTAVSGGTAQIRATSGSAHATANVTVMQVAVSVAIAPTSATLALLSESVQLEAAVYDSGNTPIPGAAVVWSSGNPLVATVSSNGLVTAVSNGTARITATSGSVSAFVTITVMQTVGSITLVPSVVTLTAIGETEQLTASVYDVGGQPFNDAEVSWFSSNPAIVSVDSHGLLTAVSNGTVLIEARSNGQSASAAVTVMQSASRIEIAPMTAMLSSVGETLQLTARVRDGNGHPIIDAAVNWSSGDTSVATVSGEGLVTAVMNGTAEITAESGTVSARIEVVVDIPDLDRDVLVRFYTTTGGPDWANSSNWLSDAPLGEWYGVTDDEDGQVTELRLRRNNLRGPIPKELANLENLRVLDLNTNSLTGTIPQELGDLTNLIDFNLGANNLSGTIPSSLGNLQNVINFKLDRNLLTGSIPSTLGNLSSVTNFDLCINQLSGSIPSELGNLSSVGFLCLGANRFTGSLPSALGELSTVWYFHVGQNMLSGRIPLWFGNLSNLQELLLFSNRFTGAFPRTLADLPALTRLSISGNSLTGCIPPSLRNLPRNDLDSLNLPNCQTGQ
;
A
#
# COMPACT_ATOMS: atom_id res chain seq x y z
N MET A 1 -9.13 97.61 51.87
CA MET A 1 -8.18 98.37 51.02
C MET A 1 -8.87 98.57 49.68
N ILE A 2 -9.27 99.74 49.18
CA ILE A 2 -8.71 101.12 49.17
C ILE A 2 -7.44 101.28 48.32
N ARG A 3 -7.58 101.99 47.18
CA ARG A 3 -6.82 103.20 46.78
C ARG A 3 -7.72 104.43 47.05
N SER A 4 -7.14 105.62 47.30
CA SER A 4 -7.77 106.97 47.51
C SER A 4 -8.58 107.11 48.82
N ARG A 5 -8.46 108.10 49.74
CA ARG A 5 -8.03 109.52 49.82
C ARG A 5 -8.84 110.54 48.98
N LEU A 6 -9.89 111.08 49.63
CA LEU A 6 -10.32 112.51 49.79
C LEU A 6 -10.76 113.31 48.54
N PRO A 7 -11.53 114.44 48.61
CA PRO A 7 -12.11 115.20 49.75
C PRO A 7 -13.56 115.74 49.52
N PHE A 8 -13.97 116.73 50.35
CA PHE A 8 -15.16 117.62 50.34
C PHE A 8 -16.38 117.08 51.11
N THR A 9 -16.59 117.37 52.39
CA THR A 9 -16.52 118.62 53.19
C THR A 9 -17.59 119.66 52.83
N ARG A 10 -18.24 120.14 53.91
CA ARG A 10 -18.92 121.45 54.10
C ARG A 10 -20.42 121.43 53.82
N TYR A 11 -21.24 121.39 54.87
CA TYR A 11 -21.67 122.52 55.75
C TYR A 11 -23.16 122.79 55.41
N LEU A 12 -24.06 123.31 56.22
CA LEU A 12 -24.08 124.10 57.45
C LEU A 12 -25.56 124.01 57.89
N ILE A 13 -25.92 123.86 59.16
CA ILE A 13 -26.36 124.93 60.10
C ILE A 13 -26.92 124.13 61.31
N MET A 14 -26.36 124.10 62.53
CA MET A 14 -26.21 125.12 63.59
C MET A 14 -27.50 125.77 64.10
N LEU A 15 -27.95 125.35 65.29
CA LEU A 15 -28.58 126.16 66.35
C LEU A 15 -28.76 125.20 67.57
N SER A 16 -27.88 125.13 68.57
CA SER A 16 -27.52 126.07 69.66
C SER A 16 -28.65 126.37 70.67
N LEU A 17 -28.51 125.84 71.90
CA LEU A 17 -28.58 126.46 73.24
C LEU A 17 -28.73 125.30 74.26
N ALA A 18 -27.73 124.95 75.09
CA ALA A 18 -27.32 125.58 76.36
C ALA A 18 -28.52 125.65 77.36
N THR A 19 -28.52 125.13 78.58
CA THR A 19 -27.48 125.07 79.63
C THR A 19 -27.91 124.17 80.83
N LEU A 20 -26.90 123.64 81.53
CA LEU A 20 -26.71 123.51 83.00
C LEU A 20 -27.60 122.63 83.93
N THR A 21 -26.89 121.68 84.59
CA THR A 21 -26.86 121.31 86.04
C THR A 21 -28.14 121.01 86.83
N ALA A 22 -28.19 119.82 87.46
CA ALA A 22 -28.02 119.62 88.92
C ALA A 22 -28.53 118.22 89.37
N CYS A 23 -28.06 117.78 90.55
CA CYS A 23 -28.32 116.51 91.23
C CYS A 23 -29.80 116.13 91.50
N GLY A 24 -30.05 114.81 91.57
CA GLY A 24 -30.83 114.19 92.65
C GLY A 24 -32.26 113.69 92.36
N LYS A 25 -32.49 112.41 92.75
CA LYS A 25 -33.73 111.70 93.13
C LYS A 25 -34.53 110.90 92.08
N ASP A 26 -34.37 109.57 92.21
CA ASP A 26 -35.34 108.46 92.24
C ASP A 26 -36.70 108.55 91.53
N SER A 27 -36.97 107.51 90.69
CA SER A 27 -38.12 106.57 90.73
C SER A 27 -38.67 106.23 89.33
N PRO A 28 -39.30 105.05 89.08
CA PRO A 28 -39.08 103.70 89.61
C PRO A 28 -38.70 102.69 88.49
N THR A 29 -38.16 101.53 88.88
CA THR A 29 -37.70 100.42 88.03
C THR A 29 -38.83 99.64 87.33
N GLN A 30 -38.70 99.43 86.02
CA GLN A 30 -39.45 98.45 85.22
C GLN A 30 -38.68 97.11 85.21
N PRO A 31 -39.32 95.94 85.40
CA PRO A 31 -38.60 94.66 85.50
C PRO A 31 -37.97 94.24 84.15
N PRO A 32 -36.82 93.53 84.16
CA PRO A 32 -36.04 93.22 82.97
C PRO A 32 -36.78 92.28 82.00
N ALA A 33 -36.55 92.47 80.70
CA ALA A 33 -37.08 91.62 79.63
C ALA A 33 -36.54 90.18 79.75
N ARG A 34 -37.43 89.18 79.65
CA ARG A 34 -37.07 87.76 79.66
C ARG A 34 -36.26 87.40 78.41
N VAL A 35 -35.09 86.79 78.59
CA VAL A 35 -34.20 86.33 77.50
C VAL A 35 -34.22 84.80 77.39
N SER A 36 -34.03 84.29 76.17
CA SER A 36 -33.94 82.85 75.86
C SER A 36 -32.82 82.19 76.66
N SER A 37 -33.13 81.16 77.46
CA SER A 37 -32.15 80.40 78.25
C SER A 37 -31.90 79.00 77.67
N SER A 38 -32.97 78.29 77.28
CA SER A 38 -32.86 76.93 76.73
C SER A 38 -33.89 76.67 75.62
N ILE A 39 -33.67 75.62 74.83
CA ILE A 39 -34.60 75.13 73.81
C ILE A 39 -34.85 73.64 74.04
N VAL A 40 -36.12 73.24 74.01
CA VAL A 40 -36.53 71.83 74.03
C VAL A 40 -37.08 71.46 72.66
N LEU A 41 -36.56 70.37 72.07
CA LEU A 41 -37.04 69.84 70.80
C LEU A 41 -38.09 68.75 71.04
N THR A 42 -39.01 68.56 70.10
CA THR A 42 -39.95 67.41 70.14
C THR A 42 -39.28 66.06 70.00
N ALA A 43 -38.08 66.03 69.41
CA ALA A 43 -37.23 64.86 69.34
C ALA A 43 -35.75 65.30 69.31
N ASP A 44 -34.91 64.61 70.06
CA ASP A 44 -33.44 64.74 70.07
C ASP A 44 -32.75 63.75 69.11
N ALA A 45 -33.49 62.75 68.60
CA ALA A 45 -33.07 61.91 67.49
C ALA A 45 -34.26 61.40 66.65
N ALA A 46 -34.04 61.13 65.37
CA ALA A 46 -35.02 60.49 64.48
C ALA A 46 -34.36 59.66 63.37
N ALA A 47 -35.07 58.62 62.91
CA ALA A 47 -34.65 57.78 61.79
C ALA A 47 -35.63 57.91 60.63
N LEU A 48 -35.11 58.20 59.43
CA LEU A 48 -35.83 58.18 58.17
C LEU A 48 -35.33 57.00 57.34
N THR A 49 -36.23 56.30 56.65
CA THR A 49 -35.92 55.03 55.97
C THR A 49 -35.99 55.12 54.45
N THR A 50 -36.52 56.22 53.91
CA THR A 50 -36.63 56.46 52.47
C THR A 50 -36.18 57.88 52.12
N ILE A 51 -35.56 58.04 50.95
CA ILE A 51 -35.25 59.38 50.42
C ILE A 51 -36.58 60.11 50.14
N GLY A 52 -36.66 61.39 50.52
CA GLY A 52 -37.86 62.21 50.41
C GLY A 52 -38.82 62.08 51.60
N GLN A 53 -38.61 61.15 52.54
CA GLN A 53 -39.38 61.10 53.78
C GLN A 53 -39.20 62.39 54.57
N THR A 54 -40.30 62.95 55.10
CA THR A 54 -40.26 64.17 55.92
C THR A 54 -40.62 63.90 57.38
N LEU A 55 -40.04 64.69 58.28
CA LEU A 55 -40.34 64.69 59.72
C LEU A 55 -40.33 66.11 60.25
N GLN A 56 -41.39 66.48 60.95
CA GLN A 56 -41.50 67.80 61.59
C GLN A 56 -40.85 67.77 62.98
N ILE A 57 -39.86 68.63 63.22
CA ILE A 57 -39.28 68.86 64.56
C ILE A 57 -39.73 70.24 65.03
N ASN A 58 -40.43 70.30 66.17
CA ASN A 58 -40.82 71.56 66.78
C ASN A 58 -39.89 71.92 67.94
N ALA A 59 -39.70 73.21 68.16
CA ALA A 59 -38.84 73.74 69.22
C ALA A 59 -39.66 74.63 70.17
N THR A 60 -39.51 74.43 71.47
CA THR A 60 -40.06 75.30 72.52
C THR A 60 -38.92 76.05 73.19
N VAL A 61 -38.93 77.38 73.11
CA VAL A 61 -37.92 78.26 73.73
C VAL A 61 -38.35 78.61 75.15
N LEU A 62 -37.47 78.43 76.13
CA LEU A 62 -37.73 78.66 77.54
C LEU A 62 -36.85 79.81 78.07
N ASP A 63 -37.38 80.60 79.02
CA ASP A 63 -36.59 81.57 79.77
C ASP A 63 -35.79 80.92 80.91
N GLN A 64 -35.02 81.73 81.65
CA GLN A 64 -34.19 81.29 82.77
C GLN A 64 -34.98 80.65 83.94
N ASP A 65 -36.31 80.84 83.98
CA ASP A 65 -37.22 80.30 84.97
C ASP A 65 -38.00 79.07 84.41
N ASN A 66 -37.57 78.52 83.27
CA ASN A 66 -38.19 77.41 82.52
C ASN A 66 -39.63 77.68 82.01
N ASN A 67 -40.03 78.94 81.85
CA ASN A 67 -41.32 79.27 81.27
C ASN A 67 -41.23 79.42 79.75
N PRO A 68 -42.24 78.98 78.97
CA PRO A 68 -42.27 79.19 77.53
C PRO A 68 -42.24 80.67 77.13
N LEU A 69 -41.32 81.04 76.26
CA LEU A 69 -41.24 82.37 75.64
C LEU A 69 -42.15 82.40 74.41
N THR A 70 -43.40 82.81 74.61
CA THR A 70 -44.40 82.92 73.55
C THR A 70 -44.00 84.00 72.54
N GLY A 71 -43.82 83.63 71.27
CA GLY A 71 -43.40 84.53 70.17
C GLY A 71 -41.90 84.53 69.84
N ALA A 72 -41.10 83.69 70.48
CA ALA A 72 -39.67 83.56 70.16
C ALA A 72 -39.46 82.99 68.74
N THR A 73 -38.57 83.63 67.97
CA THR A 73 -38.17 83.14 66.64
C THR A 73 -37.11 82.05 66.77
N VAL A 74 -37.28 80.96 66.03
CA VAL A 74 -36.35 79.82 65.98
C VAL A 74 -35.77 79.71 64.59
N ALA A 75 -34.45 79.75 64.49
CA ALA A 75 -33.71 79.49 63.26
C ALA A 75 -33.28 78.02 63.21
N TRP A 76 -33.54 77.35 62.08
CA TRP A 76 -33.20 75.95 61.84
C TRP A 76 -32.03 75.83 60.86
N SER A 77 -31.10 74.92 61.15
CA SER A 77 -30.02 74.56 60.23
C SER A 77 -29.70 73.07 60.29
N SER A 78 -29.26 72.51 59.17
CA SER A 78 -28.72 71.15 59.11
C SER A 78 -27.21 71.24 58.91
N ASN A 79 -26.43 70.47 59.66
CA ASN A 79 -24.99 70.38 59.44
C ASN A 79 -24.62 69.60 58.16
N ASN A 80 -25.55 68.82 57.61
CA ASN A 80 -25.38 68.05 56.38
C ASN A 80 -26.69 68.02 55.58
N PRO A 81 -27.02 69.11 54.85
CA PRO A 81 -28.24 69.19 54.05
C PRO A 81 -28.34 68.14 52.93
N ALA A 82 -27.20 67.55 52.51
CA ALA A 82 -27.18 66.49 51.50
C ALA A 82 -27.68 65.14 52.05
N VAL A 83 -27.69 64.94 53.37
CA VAL A 83 -28.26 63.76 54.04
C VAL A 83 -29.68 64.05 54.50
N ALA A 84 -29.88 65.15 55.23
CA ALA A 84 -31.21 65.61 55.61
C ALA A 84 -31.27 67.14 55.62
N SER A 85 -32.15 67.70 54.80
CA SER A 85 -32.39 69.14 54.74
C SER A 85 -33.45 69.55 55.76
N VAL A 86 -33.46 70.81 56.22
CA VAL A 86 -34.48 71.32 57.14
C VAL A 86 -35.02 72.67 56.65
N SER A 87 -36.34 72.84 56.68
CA SER A 87 -37.01 74.09 56.31
C SER A 87 -36.95 75.14 57.42
N SER A 88 -37.35 76.38 57.12
CA SER A 88 -37.50 77.45 58.12
C SER A 88 -38.55 77.16 59.19
N SER A 89 -39.44 76.19 58.98
CA SER A 89 -40.46 75.75 59.95
C SER A 89 -40.02 74.53 60.78
N GLY A 90 -38.82 73.98 60.57
CA GLY A 90 -38.36 72.76 61.24
C GLY A 90 -38.79 71.45 60.57
N LEU A 91 -39.27 71.49 59.32
CA LEU A 91 -39.57 70.28 58.55
C LEU A 91 -38.29 69.71 57.97
N VAL A 92 -37.90 68.52 58.42
CA VAL A 92 -36.72 67.80 57.95
C VAL A 92 -37.10 66.88 56.80
N THR A 93 -36.33 66.86 55.70
CA THR A 93 -36.53 65.95 54.56
C THR A 93 -35.27 65.12 54.33
N ALA A 94 -35.40 63.79 54.28
CA ALA A 94 -34.33 62.87 53.91
C ALA A 94 -33.89 63.10 52.45
N VAL A 95 -32.59 63.23 52.21
CA VAL A 95 -32.00 63.50 50.89
C VAL A 95 -31.05 62.40 50.45
N SER A 96 -30.21 61.86 51.35
CA SER A 96 -29.36 60.70 51.09
C SER A 96 -29.04 59.94 52.37
N GLY A 97 -28.56 58.69 52.25
CA GLY A 97 -28.21 57.88 53.41
C GLY A 97 -27.08 58.49 54.25
N GLY A 98 -27.21 58.48 55.58
CA GLY A 98 -26.21 59.06 56.48
C GLY A 98 -26.83 59.62 57.76
N THR A 99 -26.08 60.41 58.53
CA THR A 99 -26.62 61.15 59.68
C THR A 99 -26.35 62.65 59.54
N ALA A 100 -27.35 63.46 59.83
CA ALA A 100 -27.26 64.92 59.91
C ALA A 100 -27.76 65.39 61.29
N GLN A 101 -27.17 66.46 61.80
CA GLN A 101 -27.66 67.14 63.00
C GLN A 101 -28.48 68.36 62.59
N ILE A 102 -29.72 68.40 63.06
CA ILE A 102 -30.64 69.51 62.89
C ILE A 102 -30.57 70.39 64.12
N ARG A 103 -30.15 71.64 63.97
CA ARG A 103 -29.97 72.60 65.06
C ARG A 103 -31.08 73.65 65.04
N ALA A 104 -31.73 73.84 66.18
CA ALA A 104 -32.64 74.95 66.44
C ALA A 104 -31.92 76.00 67.30
N THR A 105 -32.01 77.28 66.95
CA THR A 105 -31.35 78.37 67.66
C THR A 105 -32.30 79.54 67.87
N SER A 106 -32.32 80.12 69.08
CA SER A 106 -33.10 81.30 69.45
C SER A 106 -32.31 82.11 70.47
N GLY A 107 -31.92 83.34 70.11
CA GLY A 107 -30.96 84.13 70.90
C GLY A 107 -29.63 83.39 71.10
N SER A 108 -29.20 83.23 72.36
CA SER A 108 -28.01 82.44 72.73
C SER A 108 -28.30 80.96 72.99
N ALA A 109 -29.57 80.55 73.07
CA ALA A 109 -29.97 79.18 73.34
C ALA A 109 -30.01 78.34 72.06
N HIS A 110 -29.59 77.07 72.15
CA HIS A 110 -29.65 76.13 71.04
C HIS A 110 -29.90 74.70 71.51
N ALA A 111 -30.51 73.90 70.63
CA ALA A 111 -30.68 72.45 70.80
C ALA A 111 -30.47 71.75 69.46
N THR A 112 -30.06 70.49 69.50
CA THR A 112 -29.75 69.68 68.30
C THR A 112 -30.48 68.35 68.33
N ALA A 113 -30.96 67.92 67.16
CA ALA A 113 -31.52 66.58 66.94
C ALA A 113 -30.69 65.81 65.90
N ASN A 114 -30.35 64.55 66.18
CA ASN A 114 -29.66 63.68 65.22
C ASN A 114 -30.68 62.99 64.31
N VAL A 115 -30.64 63.27 63.00
CA VAL A 115 -31.48 62.62 62.00
C VAL A 115 -30.65 61.66 61.17
N THR A 116 -30.93 60.37 61.29
CA THR A 116 -30.27 59.31 60.51
C THR A 116 -31.17 58.85 59.37
N VAL A 117 -30.68 58.86 58.15
CA VAL A 117 -31.35 58.30 56.97
C VAL A 117 -30.73 56.93 56.65
N MET A 118 -31.49 55.85 56.83
CA MET A 118 -31.06 54.48 56.52
C MET A 118 -31.85 53.95 55.32
N GLN A 119 -31.25 53.95 54.14
CA GLN A 119 -31.87 53.33 52.98
C GLN A 119 -31.80 51.80 53.11
N VAL A 120 -32.96 51.15 53.03
CA VAL A 120 -33.08 49.68 53.07
C VAL A 120 -33.29 49.18 51.65
N ALA A 121 -32.42 48.27 51.20
CA ALA A 121 -32.57 47.62 49.90
C ALA A 121 -33.83 46.74 49.88
N VAL A 122 -34.68 46.94 48.87
CA VAL A 122 -35.95 46.21 48.68
C VAL A 122 -35.95 45.41 47.37
N SER A 123 -35.19 45.83 46.36
CA SER A 123 -35.03 45.05 45.14
C SER A 123 -33.64 45.22 44.52
N VAL A 124 -33.26 44.24 43.69
CA VAL A 124 -32.06 44.25 42.87
C VAL A 124 -32.51 44.03 41.42
N ALA A 125 -31.94 44.76 40.47
CA ALA A 125 -32.10 44.51 39.04
C ALA A 125 -30.74 44.18 38.43
N ILE A 126 -30.69 43.22 37.51
CA ILE A 126 -29.48 42.83 36.79
C ILE A 126 -29.66 43.14 35.30
N ALA A 127 -28.64 43.75 34.68
CA ALA A 127 -28.57 43.99 33.24
C ALA A 127 -27.28 43.40 32.65
N PRO A 128 -27.31 42.78 31.46
CA PRO A 128 -28.50 42.37 30.71
C PRO A 128 -29.33 41.29 31.45
N THR A 129 -30.60 41.15 31.08
CA THR A 129 -31.54 40.19 31.72
C THR A 129 -31.37 38.74 31.26
N SER A 130 -30.52 38.50 30.25
CA SER A 130 -30.05 37.20 29.78
C SER A 130 -28.81 37.39 28.89
N ALA A 131 -27.91 36.42 28.84
CA ALA A 131 -26.80 36.40 27.88
C ALA A 131 -26.51 34.96 27.40
N THR A 132 -26.06 34.83 26.15
CA THR A 132 -25.56 33.57 25.58
C THR A 132 -24.12 33.77 25.13
N LEU A 133 -23.23 32.90 25.58
CA LEU A 133 -21.80 32.90 25.25
C LEU A 133 -21.50 31.72 24.33
N ALA A 134 -20.92 31.98 23.17
CA ALA A 134 -20.67 31.00 22.11
C ALA A 134 -19.24 30.44 22.14
N LEU A 135 -18.33 31.04 22.92
CA LEU A 135 -16.94 30.61 23.07
C LEU A 135 -16.58 30.36 24.54
N LEU A 136 -15.67 29.41 24.77
CA LEU A 136 -15.04 29.27 26.08
C LEU A 136 -14.16 30.50 26.36
N SER A 137 -14.10 30.91 27.63
CA SER A 137 -13.45 32.15 28.06
C SER A 137 -14.08 33.45 27.55
N GLU A 138 -15.14 33.38 26.76
CA GLU A 138 -15.97 34.56 26.46
C GLU A 138 -16.56 35.08 27.77
N SER A 139 -16.69 36.40 27.86
CA SER A 139 -17.18 37.03 29.07
C SER A 139 -18.24 38.08 28.79
N VAL A 140 -19.22 38.15 29.68
CA VAL A 140 -20.24 39.21 29.68
C VAL A 140 -20.20 39.94 31.03
N GLN A 141 -20.18 41.26 30.97
CA GLN A 141 -20.28 42.09 32.16
C GLN A 141 -21.74 42.21 32.58
N LEU A 142 -22.04 41.83 33.82
CA LEU A 142 -23.33 42.09 34.44
C LEU A 142 -23.24 43.33 35.33
N GLU A 143 -24.28 44.14 35.30
CA GLU A 143 -24.45 45.30 36.19
C GLU A 143 -25.64 45.06 37.12
N ALA A 144 -25.48 45.39 38.40
CA ALA A 144 -26.55 45.29 39.38
C ALA A 144 -26.91 46.68 39.94
N ALA A 145 -28.19 47.00 39.90
CA ALA A 145 -28.76 48.21 40.50
C ALA A 145 -29.65 47.82 41.69
N VAL A 146 -29.41 48.42 42.85
CA VAL A 146 -30.17 48.16 44.09
C VAL A 146 -31.12 49.32 44.34
N TYR A 147 -32.37 49.02 44.71
CA TYR A 147 -33.41 50.03 44.91
C TYR A 147 -34.04 49.93 46.29
N ASP A 148 -34.44 51.08 46.83
CA ASP A 148 -35.24 51.16 48.06
C ASP A 148 -36.74 50.92 47.80
N SER A 149 -37.57 51.01 48.85
CA SER A 149 -39.04 50.85 48.74
C SER A 149 -39.72 51.92 47.88
N GLY A 150 -39.05 53.04 47.62
CA GLY A 150 -39.49 54.11 46.73
C GLY A 150 -39.05 53.92 45.28
N ASN A 151 -38.45 52.77 44.93
CA ASN A 151 -37.86 52.50 43.62
C ASN A 151 -36.73 53.49 43.24
N THR A 152 -36.06 54.05 44.24
CA THR A 152 -34.91 54.96 44.04
C THR A 152 -33.61 54.14 44.12
N PRO A 153 -32.64 54.34 43.21
CA PRO A 153 -31.36 53.64 43.27
C PRO A 153 -30.62 53.97 44.57
N ILE A 154 -29.93 53.00 45.15
CA ILE A 154 -29.04 53.14 46.29
C ILE A 154 -27.59 53.11 45.77
N PRO A 155 -26.96 54.25 45.47
CA PRO A 155 -25.62 54.27 44.89
C PRO A 155 -24.59 53.74 45.89
N GLY A 156 -23.67 52.89 45.41
CA GLY A 156 -22.63 52.29 46.26
C GLY A 156 -23.11 51.15 47.16
N ALA A 157 -24.35 50.65 46.98
CA ALA A 157 -24.82 49.47 47.67
C ALA A 157 -23.90 48.27 47.38
N ALA A 158 -23.48 47.56 48.43
CA ALA A 158 -22.67 46.36 48.28
C ALA A 158 -23.49 45.26 47.60
N VAL A 159 -22.98 44.73 46.49
CA VAL A 159 -23.55 43.60 45.77
C VAL A 159 -22.58 42.43 45.83
N VAL A 160 -23.08 41.28 46.25
CA VAL A 160 -22.35 40.01 46.24
C VAL A 160 -22.85 39.17 45.07
N TRP A 161 -21.93 38.76 44.21
CA TRP A 161 -22.21 37.91 43.06
C TRP A 161 -21.93 36.44 43.39
N SER A 162 -22.76 35.54 42.86
CA SER A 162 -22.54 34.10 42.94
C SER A 162 -23.02 33.39 41.68
N SER A 163 -22.33 32.32 41.30
CA SER A 163 -22.76 31.41 40.23
C SER A 163 -23.35 30.15 40.82
N GLY A 164 -24.56 29.79 40.38
CA GLY A 164 -25.21 28.53 40.74
C GLY A 164 -24.59 27.31 40.05
N ASN A 165 -23.76 27.50 39.02
CA ASN A 165 -22.96 26.43 38.41
C ASN A 165 -21.62 26.98 37.90
N PRO A 166 -20.59 27.07 38.76
CA PRO A 166 -19.26 27.56 38.39
C PRO A 166 -18.53 26.71 37.33
N LEU A 167 -18.94 25.45 37.12
CA LEU A 167 -18.38 24.60 36.06
C LEU A 167 -18.83 25.05 34.66
N VAL A 168 -19.98 25.72 34.55
CA VAL A 168 -20.51 26.26 33.29
C VAL A 168 -20.08 27.71 33.09
N ALA A 169 -20.27 28.56 34.10
CA ALA A 169 -19.81 29.94 34.06
C ALA A 169 -19.43 30.44 35.45
N THR A 170 -18.28 31.10 35.54
CA THR A 170 -17.83 31.76 36.77
C THR A 170 -18.27 33.21 36.78
N VAL A 171 -18.36 33.83 37.96
CA VAL A 171 -18.62 35.27 38.11
C VAL A 171 -17.63 35.86 39.11
N SER A 172 -17.03 36.98 38.76
CA SER A 172 -16.12 37.73 39.62
C SER A 172 -16.87 38.60 40.64
N SER A 173 -16.13 39.22 41.56
CA SER A 173 -16.69 40.18 42.53
C SER A 173 -17.26 41.46 41.90
N ASN A 174 -16.86 41.79 40.67
CA ASN A 174 -17.40 42.94 39.93
C ASN A 174 -18.48 42.56 38.90
N GLY A 175 -18.99 41.33 38.91
CA GLY A 175 -20.08 40.89 38.01
C GLY A 175 -19.63 40.49 36.60
N LEU A 176 -18.33 40.32 36.35
CA LEU A 176 -17.84 39.77 35.09
C LEU A 176 -18.07 38.26 35.10
N VAL A 177 -18.89 37.78 34.17
CA VAL A 177 -19.16 36.35 34.00
C VAL A 177 -18.27 35.81 32.90
N THR A 178 -17.61 34.68 33.12
CA THR A 178 -16.74 34.00 32.12
C THR A 178 -17.22 32.58 31.86
N ALA A 179 -17.41 32.22 30.59
CA ALA A 179 -17.79 30.89 30.14
C ALA A 179 -16.69 29.86 30.41
N VAL A 180 -17.06 28.70 30.93
CA VAL A 180 -16.15 27.60 31.30
C VAL A 180 -16.50 26.30 30.57
N SER A 181 -17.78 25.93 30.50
CA SER A 181 -18.26 24.75 29.75
C SER A 181 -19.69 24.95 29.26
N ASN A 182 -20.14 24.13 28.31
CA ASN A 182 -21.50 24.22 27.78
C ASN A 182 -22.55 23.92 28.85
N GLY A 183 -23.66 24.66 28.82
CA GLY A 183 -24.78 24.49 29.73
C GLY A 183 -25.37 25.82 30.17
N THR A 184 -26.14 25.79 31.26
CA THR A 184 -26.75 26.99 31.84
C THR A 184 -26.28 27.21 33.26
N ALA A 185 -25.86 28.43 33.59
CA ALA A 185 -25.52 28.87 34.94
C ALA A 185 -26.45 30.00 35.37
N ARG A 186 -26.98 29.90 36.60
CA ARG A 186 -27.77 30.98 37.21
C ARG A 186 -26.84 31.90 37.99
N ILE A 187 -26.69 33.14 37.56
CA ILE A 187 -25.87 34.14 38.25
C ILE A 187 -26.77 34.99 39.13
N THR A 188 -26.46 35.08 40.42
CA THR A 188 -27.28 35.78 41.43
C THR A 188 -26.52 36.97 41.98
N ALA A 189 -27.17 38.13 42.00
CA ALA A 189 -26.71 39.36 42.65
C ALA A 189 -27.52 39.57 43.93
N THR A 190 -26.84 39.69 45.07
CA THR A 190 -27.47 39.85 46.38
C THR A 190 -26.99 41.13 47.06
N SER A 191 -27.92 41.94 47.57
CA SER A 191 -27.62 43.10 48.41
C SER A 191 -28.43 43.02 49.70
N GLY A 192 -27.77 42.81 50.84
CA GLY A 192 -28.45 42.53 52.10
C GLY A 192 -29.29 41.25 52.03
N SER A 193 -30.60 41.35 52.22
CA SER A 193 -31.56 40.24 52.16
C SER A 193 -32.29 40.09 50.82
N VAL A 194 -32.03 40.99 49.85
CA VAL A 194 -32.70 40.98 48.55
C VAL A 194 -31.77 40.47 47.45
N SER A 195 -32.31 39.71 46.51
CA SER A 195 -31.54 39.14 45.41
C SER A 195 -32.31 39.13 44.11
N ALA A 196 -31.57 39.18 43.01
CA ALA A 196 -32.06 38.92 41.66
C ALA A 196 -31.12 37.95 40.96
N PHE A 197 -31.59 37.35 39.86
CA PHE A 197 -30.80 36.39 39.10
C PHE A 197 -30.96 36.57 37.61
N VAL A 198 -29.94 36.17 36.87
CA VAL A 198 -29.93 36.05 35.42
C VAL A 198 -29.45 34.65 35.04
N THR A 199 -30.02 34.09 33.98
CA THR A 199 -29.54 32.84 33.38
C THR A 199 -28.52 33.16 32.30
N ILE A 200 -27.35 32.55 32.40
CA ILE A 200 -26.29 32.59 31.40
C ILE A 200 -26.26 31.23 30.71
N THR A 201 -26.37 31.24 29.39
CA THR A 201 -26.25 30.02 28.58
C THR A 201 -24.90 30.02 27.87
N VAL A 202 -24.13 28.95 28.01
CA VAL A 202 -22.90 28.73 27.26
C VAL A 202 -23.16 27.63 26.24
N MET A 203 -22.97 27.94 24.96
CA MET A 203 -23.25 27.02 23.86
C MET A 203 -22.20 27.16 22.76
N GLN A 204 -21.13 26.38 22.87
CA GLN A 204 -20.09 26.29 21.83
C GLN A 204 -20.69 25.91 20.48
N THR A 205 -20.14 26.50 19.42
CA THR A 205 -20.45 26.16 18.03
C THR A 205 -19.25 25.45 17.41
N VAL A 206 -19.49 24.39 16.64
CA VAL A 206 -18.43 23.63 15.98
C VAL A 206 -17.82 24.48 14.88
N GLY A 207 -16.51 24.69 14.94
CA GLY A 207 -15.74 25.43 13.94
C GLY A 207 -15.04 24.53 12.94
N SER A 208 -14.44 23.43 13.40
CA SER A 208 -13.80 22.45 12.52
C SER A 208 -13.77 21.05 13.14
N ILE A 209 -13.50 20.05 12.30
CA ILE A 209 -13.28 18.67 12.70
C ILE A 209 -12.06 18.14 11.93
N THR A 210 -11.26 17.28 12.55
CA THR A 210 -10.11 16.62 11.92
C THR A 210 -10.15 15.12 12.16
N LEU A 211 -9.52 14.35 11.25
CA LEU A 211 -9.42 12.89 11.32
C LEU A 211 -7.96 12.44 11.32
N VAL A 212 -7.65 11.49 12.20
CA VAL A 212 -6.34 10.83 12.27
C VAL A 212 -6.53 9.32 12.42
N PRO A 213 -5.85 8.49 11.61
CA PRO A 213 -5.09 8.85 10.40
C PRO A 213 -5.99 9.38 9.25
N SER A 214 -5.41 10.15 8.32
CA SER A 214 -6.12 10.67 7.13
C SER A 214 -6.09 9.72 5.93
N VAL A 215 -5.21 8.69 5.97
CA VAL A 215 -5.12 7.62 4.99
C VAL A 215 -4.92 6.30 5.73
N VAL A 216 -5.69 5.27 5.37
CA VAL A 216 -5.61 3.92 5.93
C VAL A 216 -5.49 2.91 4.79
N THR A 217 -4.64 1.91 4.97
CA THR A 217 -4.51 0.75 4.07
C THR A 217 -4.72 -0.53 4.86
N LEU A 218 -5.71 -1.33 4.47
CA LEU A 218 -6.01 -2.64 5.07
C LEU A 218 -5.67 -3.74 4.07
N THR A 219 -5.04 -4.80 4.55
CA THR A 219 -4.47 -5.90 3.74
C THR A 219 -5.21 -7.22 3.88
N ALA A 220 -6.23 -7.30 4.74
CA ALA A 220 -7.09 -8.47 4.87
C ALA A 220 -8.57 -8.08 5.09
N ILE A 221 -9.49 -8.91 4.60
CA ILE A 221 -10.91 -8.78 4.93
C ILE A 221 -11.10 -9.09 6.42
N GLY A 222 -11.92 -8.28 7.10
CA GLY A 222 -12.11 -8.32 8.55
C GLY A 222 -11.03 -7.59 9.35
N GLU A 223 -9.99 -7.03 8.72
CA GLU A 223 -9.01 -6.18 9.40
C GLU A 223 -9.69 -4.87 9.85
N THR A 224 -9.29 -4.38 11.02
CA THR A 224 -9.89 -3.21 11.67
C THR A 224 -8.85 -2.14 11.95
N GLU A 225 -9.22 -0.88 11.82
CA GLU A 225 -8.37 0.27 12.17
C GLU A 225 -9.23 1.34 12.84
N GLN A 226 -8.69 2.01 13.86
CA GLN A 226 -9.41 3.05 14.60
C GLN A 226 -9.13 4.43 14.01
N LEU A 227 -10.17 5.12 13.53
CA LEU A 227 -10.08 6.56 13.25
C LEU A 227 -10.43 7.36 14.50
N THR A 228 -9.67 8.43 14.75
CA THR A 228 -9.95 9.39 15.82
C THR A 228 -10.41 10.71 15.20
N ALA A 229 -11.59 11.18 15.61
CA ALA A 229 -12.10 12.50 15.25
C ALA A 229 -11.87 13.50 16.39
N SER A 230 -11.25 14.63 16.07
CA SER A 230 -11.07 15.74 17.00
C SER A 230 -11.89 16.93 16.53
N VAL A 231 -12.82 17.41 17.37
CA VAL A 231 -13.70 18.55 17.08
C VAL A 231 -13.17 19.79 17.78
N TYR A 232 -13.22 20.92 17.08
CA TYR A 232 -12.82 22.23 17.60
C TYR A 232 -13.95 23.23 17.45
N ASP A 233 -14.09 24.14 18.41
CA ASP A 233 -15.03 25.25 18.33
C ASP A 233 -14.59 26.30 17.29
N VAL A 234 -15.42 27.32 17.04
CA VAL A 234 -15.10 28.43 16.10
C VAL A 234 -13.89 29.27 16.55
N GLY A 235 -13.45 29.15 17.80
CA GLY A 235 -12.24 29.77 18.35
C GLY A 235 -10.99 28.89 18.25
N GLY A 236 -11.11 27.66 17.72
CA GLY A 236 -10.03 26.69 17.57
C GLY A 236 -9.68 25.93 18.85
N GLN A 237 -10.52 25.96 19.89
CA GLN A 237 -10.33 25.18 21.11
C GLN A 237 -11.00 23.79 21.00
N PRO A 238 -10.50 22.75 21.69
CA PRO A 238 -11.10 21.43 21.66
C PRO A 238 -12.55 21.43 22.19
N PHE A 239 -13.48 20.88 21.42
CA PHE A 239 -14.88 20.74 21.79
C PHE A 239 -15.20 19.25 22.05
N ASN A 240 -14.85 18.78 23.26
CA ASN A 240 -14.89 17.35 23.60
C ASN A 240 -16.30 16.75 23.70
N ASP A 241 -17.31 17.57 24.00
CA ASP A 241 -18.71 17.11 24.11
C ASP A 241 -19.46 17.15 22.77
N ALA A 242 -18.77 17.48 21.67
CA ALA A 242 -19.40 17.52 20.35
C ALA A 242 -19.72 16.10 19.87
N GLU A 243 -20.98 15.87 19.49
CA GLU A 243 -21.37 14.61 18.87
C GLU A 243 -20.73 14.49 17.47
N VAL A 244 -20.17 13.32 17.20
CA VAL A 244 -19.58 12.96 15.90
C VAL A 244 -20.38 11.82 15.29
N SER A 245 -20.80 12.01 14.05
CA SER A 245 -21.47 10.98 13.26
C SER A 245 -20.53 10.48 12.15
N TRP A 246 -20.47 9.17 11.97
CA TRP A 246 -19.54 8.50 11.06
C TRP A 246 -20.26 7.92 9.86
N PHE A 247 -19.68 8.09 8.68
CA PHE A 247 -20.24 7.62 7.42
C PHE A 247 -19.17 6.98 6.55
N SER A 248 -19.49 5.84 5.93
CA SER A 248 -18.67 5.27 4.85
C SER A 248 -19.32 5.57 3.51
N SER A 249 -18.53 6.02 2.53
CA SER A 249 -19.03 6.23 1.17
C SER A 249 -19.51 4.93 0.51
N ASN A 250 -19.01 3.78 0.96
CA ASN A 250 -19.51 2.46 0.56
C ASN A 250 -19.30 1.42 1.68
N PRO A 251 -20.33 1.17 2.51
CA PRO A 251 -20.26 0.19 3.60
C PRO A 251 -20.01 -1.26 3.15
N ALA A 252 -20.21 -1.58 1.88
CA ALA A 252 -19.91 -2.91 1.34
C ALA A 252 -18.40 -3.16 1.16
N ILE A 253 -17.57 -2.10 1.17
CA ILE A 253 -16.10 -2.19 1.10
C ILE A 253 -15.49 -2.03 2.49
N VAL A 254 -15.89 -0.99 3.23
CA VAL A 254 -15.48 -0.76 4.63
C VAL A 254 -16.67 -0.27 5.43
N SER A 255 -17.01 -0.96 6.52
CA SER A 255 -17.97 -0.46 7.51
C SER A 255 -17.27 0.38 8.57
N VAL A 256 -17.97 1.35 9.14
CA VAL A 256 -17.51 2.16 10.28
C VAL A 256 -18.59 2.16 11.35
N ASP A 257 -18.20 1.96 12.61
CA ASP A 257 -19.13 1.99 13.75
C ASP A 257 -19.35 3.41 14.29
N SER A 258 -20.14 3.55 15.36
CA SER A 258 -20.41 4.85 15.99
C SER A 258 -19.20 5.49 16.67
N HIS A 259 -18.09 4.76 16.83
CA HIS A 259 -16.87 5.22 17.50
C HIS A 259 -15.71 5.42 16.51
N GLY A 260 -15.92 5.23 15.21
CA GLY A 260 -14.87 5.38 14.18
C GLY A 260 -14.02 4.14 13.96
N LEU A 261 -14.41 2.97 14.48
CA LEU A 261 -13.73 1.72 14.20
C LEU A 261 -14.11 1.23 12.80
N LEU A 262 -13.11 1.12 11.93
CA LEU A 262 -13.24 0.60 10.57
C LEU A 262 -13.21 -0.92 10.58
N THR A 263 -13.91 -1.56 9.66
CA THR A 263 -13.77 -2.99 9.38
C THR A 263 -13.81 -3.21 7.88
N ALA A 264 -12.75 -3.84 7.33
CA ALA A 264 -12.69 -4.21 5.92
C ALA A 264 -13.72 -5.31 5.60
N VAL A 265 -14.47 -5.12 4.52
CA VAL A 265 -15.52 -6.04 4.06
C VAL A 265 -15.19 -6.61 2.68
N SER A 266 -14.70 -5.78 1.75
CA SER A 266 -14.24 -6.21 0.42
C SER A 266 -13.10 -5.33 -0.09
N ASN A 267 -12.41 -5.75 -1.15
CA ASN A 267 -11.41 -4.92 -1.81
C ASN A 267 -12.02 -3.65 -2.42
N GLY A 268 -11.27 -2.55 -2.39
CA GLY A 268 -11.65 -1.27 -2.98
C GLY A 268 -11.20 -0.06 -2.16
N THR A 269 -11.53 1.13 -2.64
CA THR A 269 -11.21 2.39 -1.97
C THR A 269 -12.49 3.13 -1.61
N VAL A 270 -12.57 3.64 -0.38
CA VAL A 270 -13.68 4.43 0.11
C VAL A 270 -13.19 5.68 0.83
N LEU A 271 -14.11 6.61 1.03
CA LEU A 271 -13.94 7.75 1.89
C LEU A 271 -14.75 7.52 3.16
N ILE A 272 -14.10 7.61 4.32
CA ILE A 272 -14.78 7.66 5.61
C ILE A 272 -14.91 9.11 6.02
N GLU A 273 -16.11 9.54 6.38
CA GLU A 273 -16.43 10.90 6.74
C GLU A 273 -16.93 10.98 8.18
N ALA A 274 -16.32 11.85 8.98
CA ALA A 274 -16.82 12.23 10.29
C ALA A 274 -17.46 13.61 10.19
N ARG A 275 -18.70 13.74 10.70
CA ARG A 275 -19.48 14.98 10.66
C ARG A 275 -19.88 15.42 12.07
N SER A 276 -19.74 16.71 12.35
CA SER A 276 -20.23 17.34 13.58
C SER A 276 -20.78 18.73 13.28
N ASN A 277 -22.07 18.92 13.57
CA ASN A 277 -22.82 20.19 13.45
C ASN A 277 -22.50 21.04 12.20
N GLY A 278 -22.54 20.41 11.01
CA GLY A 278 -22.33 21.07 9.71
C GLY A 278 -20.88 21.09 9.20
N GLN A 279 -19.90 20.68 10.02
CA GLN A 279 -18.51 20.47 9.59
C GLN A 279 -18.25 19.00 9.30
N SER A 280 -17.31 18.73 8.40
CA SER A 280 -16.94 17.37 7.98
C SER A 280 -15.43 17.24 7.77
N ALA A 281 -14.87 16.10 8.15
CA ALA A 281 -13.53 15.67 7.78
C ALA A 281 -13.59 14.28 7.15
N SER A 282 -12.64 13.98 6.29
CA SER A 282 -12.61 12.72 5.57
C SER A 282 -11.25 12.05 5.61
N ALA A 283 -11.25 10.72 5.69
CA ALA A 283 -10.08 9.86 5.57
C ALA A 283 -10.25 8.90 4.38
N ALA A 284 -9.19 8.73 3.58
CA ALA A 284 -9.19 7.77 2.48
C ALA A 284 -8.79 6.39 2.99
N VAL A 285 -9.60 5.37 2.72
CA VAL A 285 -9.35 4.00 3.17
C VAL A 285 -9.30 3.09 1.96
N THR A 286 -8.21 2.35 1.80
CA THR A 286 -8.05 1.36 0.74
C THR A 286 -7.90 -0.03 1.33
N VAL A 287 -8.74 -0.96 0.88
CA VAL A 287 -8.65 -2.39 1.18
C VAL A 287 -8.08 -3.10 -0.04
N MET A 288 -6.92 -3.72 0.13
CA MET A 288 -6.28 -4.52 -0.91
C MET A 288 -5.71 -5.77 -0.27
N GLN A 289 -6.46 -6.87 -0.39
CA GLN A 289 -6.04 -8.17 0.14
C GLN A 289 -4.63 -8.53 -0.31
N SER A 290 -3.79 -8.91 0.63
CA SER A 290 -2.43 -9.39 0.38
C SER A 290 -2.35 -10.89 0.69
N ALA A 291 -1.74 -11.66 -0.21
CA ALA A 291 -1.57 -13.09 -0.02
C ALA A 291 -0.76 -13.38 1.26
N SER A 292 -1.29 -14.24 2.12
CA SER A 292 -0.64 -14.70 3.35
C SER A 292 -0.43 -16.21 3.36
N ARG A 293 -1.33 -16.98 2.73
CA ARG A 293 -1.24 -18.44 2.64
C ARG A 293 -1.84 -18.96 1.34
N ILE A 294 -1.30 -20.06 0.83
CA ILE A 294 -1.83 -20.82 -0.32
C ILE A 294 -2.23 -22.21 0.15
N GLU A 295 -3.41 -22.68 -0.26
CA GLU A 295 -3.88 -24.05 -0.06
C GLU A 295 -3.90 -24.79 -1.39
N ILE A 296 -3.10 -25.84 -1.53
CA ILE A 296 -3.11 -26.71 -2.70
C ILE A 296 -4.07 -27.87 -2.46
N ALA A 297 -4.87 -28.21 -3.48
CA ALA A 297 -5.74 -29.40 -3.48
C ALA A 297 -5.63 -30.16 -4.82
N PRO A 298 -5.70 -31.50 -4.83
CA PRO A 298 -5.81 -32.39 -3.65
C PRO A 298 -4.56 -32.38 -2.76
N MET A 299 -4.67 -32.88 -1.51
CA MET A 299 -3.55 -32.91 -0.53
C MET A 299 -2.52 -34.00 -0.83
N THR A 300 -2.92 -35.00 -1.62
CA THR A 300 -2.06 -36.10 -2.07
C THR A 300 -2.12 -36.13 -3.59
N ALA A 301 -0.97 -36.31 -4.22
CA ALA A 301 -0.86 -36.40 -5.67
C ALA A 301 -0.04 -37.64 -6.03
N MET A 302 -0.73 -38.64 -6.59
CA MET A 302 -0.13 -39.86 -7.12
C MET A 302 -0.56 -40.06 -8.56
N LEU A 303 0.40 -40.41 -9.41
CA LEU A 303 0.19 -40.74 -10.82
C LEU A 303 0.85 -42.08 -11.11
N SER A 304 0.24 -42.87 -12.00
CA SER A 304 0.54 -44.29 -12.17
C SER A 304 0.75 -44.73 -13.62
N SER A 305 0.64 -43.82 -14.58
CA SER A 305 0.91 -44.10 -16.00
C SER A 305 1.60 -42.93 -16.71
N VAL A 306 2.35 -43.21 -17.77
CA VAL A 306 3.09 -42.17 -18.52
C VAL A 306 2.12 -41.24 -19.25
N GLY A 307 2.17 -39.95 -18.91
CA GLY A 307 1.26 -38.93 -19.44
C GLY A 307 -0.07 -38.84 -18.70
N GLU A 308 -0.27 -39.58 -17.61
CA GLU A 308 -1.40 -39.36 -16.71
C GLU A 308 -1.36 -37.93 -16.16
N THR A 309 -2.53 -37.31 -16.03
CA THR A 309 -2.62 -35.91 -15.58
C THR A 309 -3.41 -35.76 -14.29
N LEU A 310 -2.95 -34.88 -13.40
CA LEU A 310 -3.65 -34.46 -12.19
C LEU A 310 -3.81 -32.95 -12.17
N GLN A 311 -5.05 -32.48 -12.04
CA GLN A 311 -5.32 -31.05 -11.89
C GLN A 311 -5.11 -30.62 -10.42
N LEU A 312 -4.10 -29.81 -10.17
CA LEU A 312 -3.95 -29.10 -8.90
C LEU A 312 -4.75 -27.79 -8.94
N THR A 313 -5.30 -27.42 -7.79
CA THR A 313 -5.94 -26.13 -7.59
C THR A 313 -5.30 -25.43 -6.41
N ALA A 314 -5.12 -24.12 -6.50
CA ALA A 314 -4.57 -23.29 -5.43
C ALA A 314 -5.62 -22.28 -4.96
N ARG A 315 -5.90 -22.25 -3.66
CA ARG A 315 -6.72 -21.22 -3.02
C ARG A 315 -5.82 -20.29 -2.22
N VAL A 316 -5.70 -19.04 -2.68
CA VAL A 316 -4.93 -18.01 -1.99
C VAL A 316 -5.80 -17.34 -0.93
N ARG A 317 -5.25 -17.14 0.27
CA ARG A 317 -5.93 -16.53 1.41
C ARG A 317 -5.15 -15.35 1.97
N ASP A 318 -5.86 -14.34 2.45
CA ASP A 318 -5.29 -13.21 3.17
C ASP A 318 -4.92 -13.56 4.63
N GLY A 319 -4.39 -12.59 5.38
CA GLY A 319 -3.94 -12.77 6.77
C GLY A 319 -5.04 -13.22 7.74
N ASN A 320 -6.31 -13.02 7.40
CA ASN A 320 -7.47 -13.45 8.19
C ASN A 320 -8.12 -14.74 7.66
N GLY A 321 -7.54 -15.34 6.62
CA GLY A 321 -8.01 -16.60 6.03
C GLY A 321 -9.14 -16.44 5.02
N HIS A 322 -9.52 -15.22 4.62
CA HIS A 322 -10.51 -15.02 3.56
C HIS A 322 -9.90 -15.29 2.19
N PRO A 323 -10.66 -15.87 1.24
CA PRO A 323 -10.15 -16.12 -0.10
C PRO A 323 -9.86 -14.80 -0.83
N ILE A 324 -8.76 -14.78 -1.58
CA ILE A 324 -8.44 -13.71 -2.54
C ILE A 324 -8.90 -14.21 -3.91
N ILE A 325 -9.98 -13.62 -4.42
CA ILE A 325 -10.55 -13.99 -5.71
C ILE A 325 -9.61 -13.50 -6.83
N ASP A 326 -9.41 -14.32 -7.86
CA ASP A 326 -8.55 -14.05 -9.01
C ASP A 326 -7.08 -13.78 -8.68
N ALA A 327 -6.60 -14.27 -7.53
CA ALA A 327 -5.19 -14.21 -7.20
C ALA A 327 -4.37 -14.95 -8.27
N ALA A 328 -3.39 -14.27 -8.86
CA ALA A 328 -2.47 -14.90 -9.79
C ALA A 328 -1.63 -15.95 -9.05
N VAL A 329 -1.60 -17.17 -9.59
CA VAL A 329 -0.79 -18.27 -9.08
C VAL A 329 0.15 -18.73 -10.18
N ASN A 330 1.44 -18.71 -9.88
CA ASN A 330 2.46 -19.27 -10.75
C ASN A 330 2.80 -20.68 -10.27
N TRP A 331 2.78 -21.64 -11.19
CA TRP A 331 3.12 -23.03 -10.92
C TRP A 331 4.49 -23.38 -11.47
N SER A 332 5.25 -24.18 -10.73
CA SER A 332 6.54 -24.72 -11.17
C SER A 332 6.74 -26.14 -10.66
N SER A 333 7.50 -26.94 -11.42
CA SER A 333 7.94 -28.28 -10.99
C SER A 333 9.41 -28.22 -10.59
N GLY A 334 9.74 -28.81 -9.45
CA GLY A 334 11.11 -28.98 -8.98
C GLY A 334 11.89 -30.03 -9.78
N ASP A 335 11.19 -30.95 -10.45
CA ASP A 335 11.80 -31.95 -11.33
C ASP A 335 10.87 -32.25 -12.52
N THR A 336 11.15 -31.61 -13.65
CA THR A 336 10.37 -31.80 -14.89
C THR A 336 10.61 -33.14 -15.58
N SER A 337 11.66 -33.89 -15.19
CA SER A 337 11.89 -35.24 -15.70
C SER A 337 10.95 -36.28 -15.07
N VAL A 338 10.46 -36.00 -13.86
CA VAL A 338 9.48 -36.83 -13.15
C VAL A 338 8.05 -36.38 -13.45
N ALA A 339 7.75 -35.08 -13.28
CA ALA A 339 6.43 -34.53 -13.58
C ALA A 339 6.51 -33.08 -14.06
N THR A 340 5.72 -32.74 -15.09
CA THR A 340 5.58 -31.36 -15.58
C THR A 340 4.33 -30.72 -15.01
N VAL A 341 4.26 -29.39 -14.95
CA VAL A 341 3.06 -28.65 -14.53
C VAL A 341 2.80 -27.47 -15.47
N SER A 342 1.55 -27.29 -15.87
CA SER A 342 1.12 -26.15 -16.69
C SER A 342 0.91 -24.88 -15.84
N GLY A 343 0.78 -23.72 -16.50
CA GLY A 343 0.43 -22.46 -15.82
C GLY A 343 -0.95 -22.48 -15.13
N GLU A 344 -1.80 -23.46 -15.44
CA GLU A 344 -3.11 -23.65 -14.80
C GLU A 344 -3.06 -24.72 -13.68
N GLY A 345 -1.89 -25.28 -13.37
CA GLY A 345 -1.74 -26.31 -12.34
C GLY A 345 -2.05 -27.73 -12.82
N LEU A 346 -2.13 -27.98 -14.13
CA LEU A 346 -2.27 -29.33 -14.68
C LEU A 346 -0.91 -30.04 -14.64
N VAL A 347 -0.78 -31.01 -13.75
CA VAL A 347 0.42 -31.84 -13.61
C VAL A 347 0.33 -33.02 -14.57
N THR A 348 1.42 -33.37 -15.24
CA THR A 348 1.52 -34.54 -16.15
C THR A 348 2.71 -35.41 -15.75
N ALA A 349 2.45 -36.70 -15.50
CA ALA A 349 3.48 -37.69 -15.19
C ALA A 349 4.41 -37.94 -16.38
N VAL A 350 5.70 -38.04 -16.10
CA VAL A 350 6.75 -38.31 -17.09
C VAL A 350 7.47 -39.60 -16.75
N MET A 351 7.99 -39.75 -15.53
CA MET A 351 8.82 -40.89 -15.11
C MET A 351 8.65 -41.17 -13.61
N ASN A 352 8.99 -42.39 -13.18
CA ASN A 352 9.01 -42.78 -11.76
C ASN A 352 9.89 -41.86 -10.92
N GLY A 353 9.36 -41.43 -9.78
CA GLY A 353 10.07 -40.55 -8.85
C GLY A 353 9.11 -39.63 -8.11
N THR A 354 9.68 -38.64 -7.44
CA THR A 354 8.92 -37.62 -6.73
C THR A 354 9.31 -36.24 -7.23
N ALA A 355 8.33 -35.46 -7.67
CA ALA A 355 8.52 -34.06 -8.05
C ALA A 355 7.81 -33.15 -7.05
N GLU A 356 8.49 -32.11 -6.60
CA GLU A 356 7.86 -31.07 -5.78
C GLU A 356 7.21 -30.01 -6.69
N ILE A 357 5.90 -29.88 -6.65
CA ILE A 357 5.17 -28.84 -7.37
C ILE A 357 4.94 -27.65 -6.45
N THR A 358 5.37 -26.47 -6.88
CA THR A 358 5.26 -25.22 -6.12
C THR A 358 4.19 -24.31 -6.74
N ALA A 359 3.31 -23.78 -5.91
CA ALA A 359 2.38 -22.70 -6.24
C ALA A 359 2.84 -21.40 -5.55
N GLU A 360 3.02 -20.32 -6.30
CA GLU A 360 3.45 -19.02 -5.78
C GLU A 360 2.44 -17.92 -6.09
N SER A 361 2.17 -17.05 -5.12
CA SER A 361 1.34 -15.86 -5.27
C SER A 361 1.93 -14.71 -4.46
N GLY A 362 2.47 -13.70 -5.14
CA GLY A 362 3.24 -12.64 -4.50
C GLY A 362 4.52 -13.18 -3.86
N THR A 363 4.65 -13.02 -2.54
CA THR A 363 5.79 -13.52 -1.76
C THR A 363 5.53 -14.85 -1.05
N VAL A 364 4.31 -15.39 -1.18
CA VAL A 364 3.89 -16.62 -0.52
C VAL A 364 3.99 -17.79 -1.48
N SER A 365 4.50 -18.92 -0.99
CA SER A 365 4.52 -20.18 -1.72
C SER A 365 3.93 -21.32 -0.90
N ALA A 366 3.34 -22.29 -1.60
CA ALA A 366 2.99 -23.60 -1.05
C ALA A 366 3.54 -24.68 -1.97
N ARG A 367 3.82 -25.86 -1.40
CA ARG A 367 4.46 -26.98 -2.08
C ARG A 367 3.63 -28.24 -1.87
N ILE A 368 3.59 -29.09 -2.88
CA ILE A 368 3.03 -30.44 -2.79
C ILE A 368 3.99 -31.42 -3.46
N GLU A 369 4.21 -32.56 -2.81
CA GLU A 369 4.92 -33.68 -3.42
C GLU A 369 3.96 -34.45 -4.33
N VAL A 370 4.35 -34.58 -5.59
CA VAL A 370 3.70 -35.46 -6.57
C VAL A 370 4.57 -36.70 -6.72
N VAL A 371 4.03 -37.84 -6.33
CA VAL A 371 4.69 -39.14 -6.49
C VAL A 371 4.20 -39.75 -7.80
N VAL A 372 5.13 -40.04 -8.70
CA VAL A 372 4.87 -40.80 -9.91
C VAL A 372 5.41 -42.21 -9.65
N ASP A 373 4.49 -43.17 -9.56
CA ASP A 373 4.78 -44.58 -9.34
C ASP A 373 4.05 -45.38 -10.42
N ILE A 374 4.71 -45.53 -11.56
CA ILE A 374 4.28 -46.24 -12.76
C ILE A 374 4.83 -47.67 -12.64
N PRO A 375 3.96 -48.65 -12.34
CA PRO A 375 4.34 -50.04 -12.41
C PRO A 375 4.70 -50.40 -13.86
N ASP A 376 5.80 -51.12 -14.06
CA ASP A 376 6.30 -51.49 -15.39
C ASP A 376 6.43 -50.31 -16.38
N LEU A 377 7.10 -49.22 -15.97
CA LEU A 377 7.33 -48.00 -16.80
C LEU A 377 7.64 -48.31 -18.27
N ASP A 378 8.55 -49.25 -18.52
CA ASP A 378 8.96 -49.63 -19.87
C ASP A 378 7.81 -50.20 -20.69
N ARG A 379 6.91 -50.98 -20.07
CA ARG A 379 5.71 -51.50 -20.72
C ARG A 379 4.82 -50.35 -21.18
N ASP A 380 4.59 -49.37 -20.32
CA ASP A 380 3.77 -48.20 -20.62
C ASP A 380 4.35 -47.37 -21.78
N VAL A 381 5.67 -47.15 -21.76
CA VAL A 381 6.40 -46.48 -22.85
C VAL A 381 6.27 -47.26 -24.16
N LEU A 382 6.42 -48.58 -24.12
CA LEU A 382 6.27 -49.43 -25.31
C LEU A 382 4.82 -49.45 -25.80
N VAL A 383 3.81 -49.53 -24.94
CA VAL A 383 2.39 -49.43 -25.34
C VAL A 383 2.11 -48.08 -26.03
N ARG A 384 2.64 -46.98 -25.50
CA ARG A 384 2.55 -45.66 -26.15
C ARG A 384 3.26 -45.65 -27.50
N PHE A 385 4.45 -46.24 -27.59
CA PHE A 385 5.19 -46.39 -28.84
C PHE A 385 4.39 -47.18 -29.89
N TYR A 386 3.82 -48.31 -29.50
CA TYR A 386 2.96 -49.15 -30.34
C TYR A 386 1.78 -48.37 -30.89
N THR A 387 1.03 -47.70 -30.01
CA THR A 387 -0.18 -46.95 -30.40
C THR A 387 0.15 -45.73 -31.26
N THR A 388 1.24 -45.01 -30.96
CA THR A 388 1.68 -43.82 -31.71
C THR A 388 2.18 -44.17 -33.11
N THR A 389 2.78 -45.36 -33.26
CA THR A 389 3.45 -45.73 -34.51
C THR A 389 2.68 -46.71 -35.39
N GLY A 390 1.36 -46.77 -35.21
CA GLY A 390 0.47 -47.57 -36.05
C GLY A 390 0.54 -49.08 -35.78
N GLY A 391 0.73 -49.47 -34.52
CA GLY A 391 0.89 -50.85 -34.03
C GLY A 391 0.04 -51.93 -34.71
N PRO A 392 -1.28 -51.73 -34.89
CA PRO A 392 -2.14 -52.71 -35.56
C PRO A 392 -1.75 -53.04 -37.00
N ASP A 393 -1.04 -52.13 -37.69
CA ASP A 393 -0.60 -52.28 -39.08
C ASP A 393 0.86 -52.74 -39.21
N TRP A 394 1.52 -53.05 -38.09
CA TRP A 394 2.89 -53.55 -38.12
C TRP A 394 2.99 -54.91 -38.81
N ALA A 395 4.12 -55.19 -39.45
CA ALA A 395 4.34 -56.47 -40.12
C ALA A 395 4.43 -57.63 -39.11
N ASN A 396 4.97 -57.38 -37.92
CA ASN A 396 5.00 -58.29 -36.81
C ASN A 396 4.84 -57.50 -35.49
N SER A 397 3.81 -57.85 -34.74
CA SER A 397 3.46 -57.30 -33.43
C SER A 397 3.22 -58.41 -32.42
N SER A 398 3.88 -59.56 -32.59
CA SER A 398 3.71 -60.71 -31.70
C SER A 398 3.97 -60.31 -30.24
N ASN A 399 3.06 -60.69 -29.35
CA ASN A 399 3.02 -60.39 -27.92
C ASN A 399 2.86 -58.90 -27.52
N TRP A 400 2.86 -57.95 -28.46
CA TRP A 400 2.58 -56.55 -28.13
C TRP A 400 1.15 -56.41 -27.59
N LEU A 401 1.00 -55.62 -26.51
CA LEU A 401 -0.24 -55.46 -25.73
C LEU A 401 -0.74 -56.72 -25.01
N SER A 402 0.08 -57.77 -24.91
CA SER A 402 -0.23 -58.97 -24.10
C SER A 402 0.37 -58.89 -22.70
N ASP A 403 -0.06 -59.79 -21.81
CA ASP A 403 0.48 -59.93 -20.46
C ASP A 403 1.85 -60.66 -20.41
N ALA A 404 2.43 -61.03 -21.56
CA ALA A 404 3.74 -61.65 -21.61
C ALA A 404 4.85 -60.69 -21.11
N PRO A 405 5.96 -61.21 -20.54
CA PRO A 405 7.14 -60.41 -20.21
C PRO A 405 7.64 -59.59 -21.40
N LEU A 406 8.23 -58.42 -21.15
CA LEU A 406 8.64 -57.49 -22.22
C LEU A 406 9.70 -58.10 -23.14
N GLY A 407 10.65 -58.88 -22.63
CA GLY A 407 11.60 -59.62 -23.46
C GLY A 407 11.00 -60.65 -24.41
N GLU A 408 9.73 -61.03 -24.24
CA GLU A 408 9.01 -61.90 -25.18
C GLU A 408 8.28 -61.11 -26.26
N TRP A 409 8.23 -59.77 -26.17
CA TRP A 409 7.62 -58.93 -27.20
C TRP A 409 8.51 -58.90 -28.43
N TYR A 410 7.90 -59.00 -29.61
CA TYR A 410 8.68 -59.02 -30.84
C TYR A 410 9.54 -57.76 -30.95
N GLY A 411 10.86 -57.96 -31.07
CA GLY A 411 11.83 -56.89 -31.23
C GLY A 411 12.25 -56.22 -29.92
N VAL A 412 11.84 -56.73 -28.76
CA VAL A 412 12.23 -56.20 -27.44
C VAL A 412 13.18 -57.17 -26.76
N THR A 413 14.26 -56.66 -26.15
CA THR A 413 15.11 -57.40 -25.22
C THR A 413 15.13 -56.63 -23.90
N ASP A 414 14.93 -57.31 -22.78
CA ASP A 414 15.07 -56.81 -21.42
C ASP A 414 16.29 -57.42 -20.69
N ASP A 415 16.67 -56.84 -19.56
CA ASP A 415 17.69 -57.37 -18.66
C ASP A 415 17.08 -58.30 -17.59
N GLU A 416 17.91 -58.73 -16.62
CA GLU A 416 17.49 -59.63 -15.54
C GLU A 416 16.42 -59.02 -14.62
N ASP A 417 16.29 -57.69 -14.59
CA ASP A 417 15.32 -56.94 -13.81
C ASP A 417 14.07 -56.57 -14.63
N GLY A 418 13.99 -57.00 -15.90
CA GLY A 418 12.86 -56.73 -16.81
C GLY A 418 12.88 -55.34 -17.44
N GLN A 419 14.00 -54.61 -17.35
CA GLN A 419 14.17 -53.30 -17.96
C GLN A 419 14.65 -53.44 -19.41
N VAL A 420 14.04 -52.71 -20.32
CA VAL A 420 14.25 -52.82 -21.77
C VAL A 420 15.62 -52.26 -22.14
N THR A 421 16.45 -53.13 -22.71
CA THR A 421 17.81 -52.79 -23.16
C THR A 421 17.92 -52.70 -24.68
N GLU A 422 17.01 -53.32 -25.44
CA GLU A 422 17.06 -53.27 -26.90
C GLU A 422 15.66 -53.19 -27.53
N LEU A 423 15.50 -52.31 -28.52
CA LEU A 423 14.31 -52.20 -29.35
C LEU A 423 14.72 -52.28 -30.83
N ARG A 424 14.44 -53.42 -31.46
CA ARG A 424 14.75 -53.73 -32.87
C ARG A 424 13.49 -54.05 -33.66
N LEU A 425 12.95 -53.02 -34.32
CA LEU A 425 11.72 -53.10 -35.13
C LEU A 425 11.99 -52.72 -36.59
N ARG A 426 13.15 -53.13 -37.10
CA ARG A 426 13.54 -52.91 -38.49
C ARG A 426 12.55 -53.54 -39.46
N ARG A 427 12.21 -52.83 -40.54
CA ARG A 427 11.35 -53.34 -41.63
C ARG A 427 10.00 -53.87 -41.12
N ASN A 428 9.37 -53.12 -40.23
CA ASN A 428 8.15 -53.54 -39.55
C ASN A 428 6.91 -52.68 -39.86
N ASN A 429 6.99 -51.81 -40.87
CA ASN A 429 5.91 -50.92 -41.32
C ASN A 429 5.43 -49.94 -40.23
N LEU A 430 6.31 -49.50 -39.33
CA LEU A 430 6.00 -48.44 -38.37
C LEU A 430 5.71 -47.14 -39.11
N ARG A 431 4.67 -46.41 -38.68
CA ARG A 431 4.23 -45.12 -39.25
C ARG A 431 4.12 -44.06 -38.16
N GLY A 432 3.72 -42.84 -38.48
CA GLY A 432 3.56 -41.78 -37.47
C GLY A 432 4.89 -41.27 -36.89
N PRO A 433 4.84 -40.40 -35.87
CA PRO A 433 6.04 -39.84 -35.24
C PRO A 433 6.69 -40.79 -34.23
N ILE A 434 7.99 -40.60 -33.96
CA ILE A 434 8.64 -41.22 -32.80
C ILE A 434 8.19 -40.46 -31.54
N PRO A 435 7.53 -41.09 -30.56
CA PRO A 435 7.15 -40.42 -29.31
C PRO A 435 8.40 -40.07 -28.49
N LYS A 436 8.40 -38.89 -27.87
CA LYS A 436 9.51 -38.43 -27.03
C LYS A 436 9.70 -39.30 -25.78
N GLU A 437 8.62 -39.89 -25.29
CA GLU A 437 8.57 -40.78 -24.13
C GLU A 437 9.42 -42.05 -24.32
N LEU A 438 9.81 -42.38 -25.56
CA LEU A 438 10.77 -43.45 -25.82
C LEU A 438 12.12 -43.21 -25.12
N ALA A 439 12.45 -41.95 -24.82
CA ALA A 439 13.62 -41.59 -24.03
C ALA A 439 13.56 -42.04 -22.55
N ASN A 440 12.38 -42.46 -22.06
CA ASN A 440 12.24 -42.95 -20.69
C ASN A 440 12.75 -44.39 -20.51
N LEU A 441 13.13 -45.09 -21.59
CA LEU A 441 13.79 -46.39 -21.52
C LEU A 441 15.28 -46.19 -21.19
N GLU A 442 15.60 -45.77 -19.96
CA GLU A 442 16.94 -45.27 -19.59
C GLU A 442 18.08 -46.28 -19.82
N ASN A 443 17.77 -47.58 -19.79
CA ASN A 443 18.74 -48.66 -20.02
C ASN A 443 18.85 -49.09 -21.48
N LEU A 444 18.19 -48.39 -22.40
CA LEU A 444 18.22 -48.73 -23.82
C LEU A 444 19.63 -48.57 -24.40
N ARG A 445 20.17 -49.68 -24.90
CA ARG A 445 21.48 -49.80 -25.57
C ARG A 445 21.35 -49.89 -27.07
N VAL A 446 20.22 -50.37 -27.58
CA VAL A 446 19.98 -50.50 -29.02
C VAL A 446 18.62 -49.97 -29.40
N LEU A 447 18.60 -48.99 -30.30
CA LEU A 447 17.40 -48.48 -30.96
C LEU A 447 17.56 -48.64 -32.47
N ASP A 448 16.99 -49.71 -33.03
CA ASP A 448 16.97 -49.98 -34.47
C ASP A 448 15.54 -49.94 -35.03
N LEU A 449 15.18 -48.80 -35.60
CA LEU A 449 13.90 -48.55 -36.27
C LEU A 449 14.07 -48.41 -37.78
N ASN A 450 15.14 -48.98 -38.34
CA ASN A 450 15.52 -48.83 -39.73
C ASN A 450 14.46 -49.37 -40.72
N THR A 451 14.38 -48.80 -41.92
CA THR A 451 13.51 -49.27 -43.01
C THR A 451 12.04 -49.31 -42.57
N ASN A 452 11.51 -48.20 -42.08
CA ASN A 452 10.10 -48.04 -41.74
C ASN A 452 9.50 -46.84 -42.49
N SER A 453 8.33 -46.35 -42.06
CA SER A 453 7.65 -45.18 -42.63
C SER A 453 7.38 -44.13 -41.53
N LEU A 454 8.28 -44.03 -40.56
CA LEU A 454 8.21 -43.03 -39.48
C LEU A 454 8.32 -41.62 -40.07
N THR A 455 7.57 -40.68 -39.50
CA THR A 455 7.41 -39.29 -39.96
C THR A 455 7.69 -38.32 -38.81
N GLY A 456 7.51 -37.02 -39.00
CA GLY A 456 7.76 -36.02 -37.96
C GLY A 456 9.25 -35.73 -37.78
N THR A 457 9.62 -35.18 -36.62
CA THR A 457 11.01 -34.85 -36.26
C THR A 457 11.63 -35.93 -35.38
N ILE A 458 12.96 -35.97 -35.31
CA ILE A 458 13.66 -36.74 -34.28
C ILE A 458 13.47 -36.01 -32.94
N PRO A 459 12.90 -36.64 -31.90
CA PRO A 459 12.77 -36.01 -30.58
C PRO A 459 14.14 -35.69 -29.99
N GLN A 460 14.27 -34.51 -29.38
CA GLN A 460 15.54 -34.10 -28.76
C GLN A 460 15.86 -34.95 -27.53
N GLU A 461 14.83 -35.45 -26.86
CA GLU A 461 14.89 -36.28 -25.64
C GLU A 461 15.61 -37.60 -25.90
N LEU A 462 15.68 -38.09 -27.15
CA LEU A 462 16.50 -39.26 -27.48
C LEU A 462 18.00 -39.05 -27.21
N GLY A 463 18.44 -37.80 -27.01
CA GLY A 463 19.79 -37.48 -26.56
C GLY A 463 20.06 -37.83 -25.09
N ASP A 464 19.02 -38.11 -24.29
CA ASP A 464 19.15 -38.44 -22.87
C ASP A 464 19.46 -39.94 -22.66
N LEU A 465 19.28 -40.77 -23.69
CA LEU A 465 19.58 -42.20 -23.72
C LEU A 465 21.10 -42.48 -23.83
N THR A 466 21.87 -42.00 -22.86
CA THR A 466 23.34 -42.03 -22.86
C THR A 466 23.96 -43.44 -22.86
N ASN A 467 23.17 -44.47 -22.56
CA ASN A 467 23.57 -45.88 -22.63
C ASN A 467 23.54 -46.47 -24.05
N LEU A 468 23.03 -45.73 -25.05
CA LEU A 468 22.94 -46.20 -26.43
C LEU A 468 24.31 -46.53 -27.03
N ILE A 469 24.34 -47.67 -27.73
CA ILE A 469 25.48 -48.20 -28.48
C ILE A 469 25.13 -48.26 -29.98
N ASP A 470 23.90 -48.61 -30.31
CA ASP A 470 23.41 -48.63 -31.70
C ASP A 470 22.16 -47.76 -31.83
N PHE A 471 22.29 -46.69 -32.61
CA PHE A 471 21.24 -45.72 -32.88
C PHE A 471 21.00 -45.64 -34.39
N ASN A 472 19.94 -46.32 -34.85
CA ASN A 472 19.65 -46.48 -36.26
C ASN A 472 18.19 -46.13 -36.59
N LEU A 473 18.01 -44.93 -37.14
CA LEU A 473 16.73 -44.43 -37.63
C LEU A 473 16.69 -44.31 -39.16
N GLY A 474 17.64 -44.95 -39.85
CA GLY A 474 17.80 -44.82 -41.29
C GLY A 474 16.62 -45.38 -42.11
N ALA A 475 16.47 -44.95 -43.36
CA ALA A 475 15.42 -45.37 -44.28
C ALA A 475 14.00 -45.18 -43.69
N ASN A 476 13.67 -43.93 -43.36
CA ASN A 476 12.36 -43.48 -42.89
C ASN A 476 11.96 -42.18 -43.60
N ASN A 477 10.85 -41.57 -43.20
CA ASN A 477 10.39 -40.26 -43.67
C ASN A 477 10.57 -39.16 -42.61
N LEU A 478 11.60 -39.28 -41.74
CA LEU A 478 11.88 -38.30 -40.70
C LEU A 478 12.34 -36.98 -41.31
N SER A 479 11.89 -35.87 -40.75
CA SER A 479 12.06 -34.51 -41.28
C SER A 479 12.54 -33.54 -40.18
N GLY A 480 12.72 -32.27 -40.53
CA GLY A 480 13.27 -31.28 -39.59
C GLY A 480 14.78 -31.42 -39.39
N THR A 481 15.32 -30.75 -38.38
CA THR A 481 16.78 -30.71 -38.11
C THR A 481 17.23 -31.86 -37.23
N ILE A 482 18.52 -32.23 -37.32
CA ILE A 482 19.13 -33.15 -36.35
C ILE A 482 19.25 -32.41 -35.00
N PRO A 483 18.69 -32.94 -33.90
CA PRO A 483 18.81 -32.31 -32.58
C PRO A 483 20.27 -32.29 -32.10
N SER A 484 20.71 -31.16 -31.52
CA SER A 484 22.07 -31.07 -30.96
C SER A 484 22.28 -31.95 -29.74
N SER A 485 21.21 -32.30 -29.01
CA SER A 485 21.22 -33.21 -27.86
C SER A 485 21.73 -34.61 -28.21
N LEU A 486 21.60 -35.05 -29.47
CA LEU A 486 22.16 -36.35 -29.90
C LEU A 486 23.69 -36.41 -29.77
N GLY A 487 24.38 -35.26 -29.62
CA GLY A 487 25.80 -35.22 -29.27
C GLY A 487 26.13 -35.75 -27.88
N ASN A 488 25.13 -35.98 -27.02
CA ASN A 488 25.30 -36.56 -25.69
C ASN A 488 25.53 -38.08 -25.72
N LEU A 489 25.26 -38.74 -26.85
CA LEU A 489 25.28 -40.20 -27.00
C LEU A 489 26.70 -40.76 -27.18
N GLN A 490 27.60 -40.48 -26.24
CA GLN A 490 29.05 -40.72 -26.37
C GLN A 490 29.45 -42.20 -26.47
N ASN A 491 28.56 -43.12 -26.08
CA ASN A 491 28.76 -44.57 -26.17
C ASN A 491 28.34 -45.16 -27.53
N VAL A 492 27.73 -44.37 -28.41
CA VAL A 492 27.23 -44.86 -29.69
C VAL A 492 28.37 -45.23 -30.62
N ILE A 493 28.32 -46.48 -31.11
CA ILE A 493 29.23 -47.07 -32.08
C ILE A 493 28.65 -46.95 -33.50
N ASN A 494 27.33 -47.16 -33.64
CA ASN A 494 26.60 -47.05 -34.90
C ASN A 494 25.62 -45.89 -34.83
N PHE A 495 25.90 -44.80 -35.55
CA PHE A 495 25.02 -43.64 -35.65
C PHE A 495 24.51 -43.53 -37.10
N LYS A 496 23.25 -43.89 -37.34
CA LYS A 496 22.68 -43.95 -38.69
C LYS A 496 21.36 -43.19 -38.79
N LEU A 497 21.37 -42.14 -39.60
CA LEU A 497 20.21 -41.33 -39.97
C LEU A 497 20.01 -41.28 -41.50
N ASP A 498 20.64 -42.20 -42.24
CA ASP A 498 20.63 -42.23 -43.70
C ASP A 498 19.21 -42.36 -44.28
N ARG A 499 19.01 -41.91 -45.52
CA ARG A 499 17.73 -42.06 -46.25
C ARG A 499 16.52 -41.54 -45.47
N ASN A 500 16.58 -40.26 -45.09
CA ASN A 500 15.47 -39.54 -44.49
C ASN A 500 15.24 -38.20 -45.23
N LEU A 501 14.40 -37.34 -44.68
CA LEU A 501 14.09 -36.00 -45.19
C LEU A 501 14.67 -34.90 -44.29
N LEU A 502 15.77 -35.18 -43.56
CA LEU A 502 16.36 -34.26 -42.60
C LEU A 502 16.95 -33.02 -43.28
N THR A 503 16.77 -31.85 -42.66
CA THR A 503 17.17 -30.52 -43.15
C THR A 503 18.07 -29.80 -42.13
N GLY A 504 18.46 -28.55 -42.41
CA GLY A 504 19.35 -27.77 -41.54
C GLY A 504 20.82 -28.21 -41.64
N SER A 505 21.67 -27.70 -40.75
CA SER A 505 23.09 -28.07 -40.68
C SER A 505 23.34 -29.25 -39.74
N ILE A 506 24.48 -29.92 -39.90
CA ILE A 506 24.97 -30.87 -38.90
C ILE A 506 25.29 -30.07 -37.62
N PRO A 507 24.72 -30.41 -36.45
CA PRO A 507 25.11 -29.80 -35.18
C PRO A 507 26.58 -30.10 -34.87
N SER A 508 27.34 -29.10 -34.46
CA SER A 508 28.76 -29.28 -34.07
C SER A 508 28.92 -30.23 -32.88
N THR A 509 27.90 -30.33 -32.02
CA THR A 509 27.86 -31.26 -30.88
C THR A 509 27.97 -32.73 -31.29
N LEU A 510 27.65 -33.10 -32.54
CA LEU A 510 27.86 -34.47 -33.01
C LEU A 510 29.35 -34.85 -33.07
N GLY A 511 30.27 -33.89 -33.04
CA GLY A 511 31.69 -34.16 -32.87
C GLY A 511 32.05 -34.81 -31.52
N ASN A 512 31.14 -34.84 -30.55
CA ASN A 512 31.35 -35.47 -29.25
C ASN A 512 31.16 -36.99 -29.25
N LEU A 513 30.71 -37.60 -30.37
CA LEU A 513 30.46 -39.04 -30.49
C LEU A 513 31.78 -39.82 -30.66
N SER A 514 32.66 -39.75 -29.66
CA SER A 514 34.04 -40.27 -29.71
C SER A 514 34.16 -41.79 -29.95
N SER A 515 33.13 -42.55 -29.59
CA SER A 515 33.06 -44.01 -29.79
C SER A 515 32.53 -44.42 -31.17
N VAL A 516 32.06 -43.48 -32.00
CA VAL A 516 31.38 -43.80 -33.25
C VAL A 516 32.36 -44.41 -34.25
N THR A 517 31.98 -45.56 -34.81
CA THR A 517 32.74 -46.24 -35.86
C THR A 517 32.04 -46.16 -37.21
N ASN A 518 30.70 -46.08 -37.19
CA ASN A 518 29.87 -45.94 -38.37
C ASN A 518 28.96 -44.72 -38.24
N PHE A 519 29.32 -43.64 -38.93
CA PHE A 519 28.58 -42.39 -38.98
C PHE A 519 27.96 -42.19 -40.37
N ASP A 520 26.64 -42.37 -40.48
CA ASP A 520 25.92 -42.35 -41.75
C ASP A 520 24.76 -41.35 -41.75
N LEU A 521 24.92 -40.28 -42.53
CA LEU A 521 23.90 -39.25 -42.80
C LEU A 521 23.53 -39.18 -44.29
N CYS A 522 23.92 -40.18 -45.08
CA CYS A 522 23.75 -40.15 -46.53
C CYS A 522 22.27 -40.06 -46.94
N ILE A 523 22.00 -39.44 -48.09
CA ILE A 523 20.64 -39.37 -48.67
C ILE A 523 19.67 -38.64 -47.72
N ASN A 524 19.92 -37.34 -47.53
CA ASN A 524 19.07 -36.42 -46.77
C ASN A 524 19.00 -35.07 -47.51
N GLN A 525 18.47 -34.04 -46.85
CA GLN A 525 18.42 -32.66 -47.35
C GLN A 525 19.26 -31.70 -46.49
N LEU A 526 20.28 -32.22 -45.80
CA LEU A 526 21.16 -31.45 -44.90
C LEU A 526 21.96 -30.41 -45.69
N SER A 527 22.21 -29.25 -45.10
CA SER A 527 22.77 -28.06 -45.75
C SER A 527 23.79 -27.34 -44.85
N GLY A 528 24.29 -26.18 -45.28
CA GLY A 528 25.37 -25.49 -44.57
C GLY A 528 26.74 -26.11 -44.82
N SER A 529 27.74 -25.73 -44.03
CA SER A 529 29.08 -26.30 -44.08
C SER A 529 29.20 -27.54 -43.19
N ILE A 530 30.09 -28.46 -43.55
CA ILE A 530 30.48 -29.57 -42.67
C ILE A 530 31.21 -28.98 -41.45
N PRO A 531 30.77 -29.24 -40.20
CA PRO A 531 31.44 -28.74 -39.00
C PRO A 531 32.86 -29.29 -38.86
N SER A 532 33.79 -28.47 -38.38
CA SER A 532 35.16 -28.90 -38.08
C SER A 532 35.23 -29.91 -36.95
N GLU A 533 34.27 -29.86 -36.02
CA GLU A 533 34.16 -30.73 -34.84
C GLU A 533 33.97 -32.19 -35.22
N LEU A 534 33.49 -32.52 -36.43
CA LEU A 534 33.47 -33.90 -36.92
C LEU A 534 34.87 -34.51 -37.05
N GLY A 535 35.93 -33.69 -37.06
CA GLY A 535 37.32 -34.15 -36.95
C GLY A 535 37.64 -34.81 -35.60
N ASN A 536 36.80 -34.64 -34.58
CA ASN A 536 36.99 -35.25 -33.26
C ASN A 536 36.49 -36.71 -33.19
N LEU A 537 35.86 -37.23 -34.24
CA LEU A 537 35.36 -38.60 -34.31
C LEU A 537 36.51 -39.60 -34.53
N SER A 538 37.44 -39.69 -33.58
CA SER A 538 38.71 -40.41 -33.73
C SER A 538 38.57 -41.91 -34.04
N SER A 539 37.43 -42.51 -33.70
CA SER A 539 37.13 -43.94 -33.95
C SER A 539 36.43 -44.21 -35.28
N VAL A 540 36.08 -43.18 -36.07
CA VAL A 540 35.19 -43.34 -37.24
C VAL A 540 35.88 -44.07 -38.39
N GLY A 541 35.37 -45.24 -38.75
CA GLY A 541 35.82 -46.00 -39.91
C GLY A 541 35.00 -45.70 -41.16
N PHE A 542 33.67 -45.63 -41.00
CA PHE A 542 32.72 -45.36 -42.07
C PHE A 542 32.09 -43.99 -41.87
N LEU A 543 32.36 -43.06 -42.81
CA LEU A 543 31.82 -41.71 -42.82
C LEU A 543 31.08 -41.44 -44.14
N CYS A 544 29.76 -41.34 -44.06
CA CYS A 544 28.89 -41.09 -45.21
C CYS A 544 28.06 -39.82 -45.01
N LEU A 545 28.34 -38.80 -45.82
CA LEU A 545 27.64 -37.51 -45.88
C LEU A 545 27.12 -37.20 -47.30
N GLY A 546 27.25 -38.15 -48.22
CA GLY A 546 26.85 -38.02 -49.62
C GLY A 546 25.35 -37.86 -49.85
N ALA A 547 24.98 -37.39 -51.04
CA ALA A 547 23.60 -37.11 -51.43
C ALA A 547 22.87 -36.18 -50.44
N ASN A 548 23.45 -35.00 -50.23
CA ASN A 548 22.93 -33.93 -49.38
C ASN A 548 23.07 -32.57 -50.11
N ARG A 549 22.92 -31.46 -49.38
CA ARG A 549 23.04 -30.07 -49.87
C ARG A 549 24.20 -29.31 -49.18
N PHE A 550 25.25 -30.00 -48.75
CA PHE A 550 26.39 -29.36 -48.08
C PHE A 550 27.14 -28.41 -49.01
N THR A 551 27.63 -27.32 -48.45
CA THR A 551 28.34 -26.22 -49.15
C THR A 551 29.66 -25.91 -48.44
N GLY A 552 30.47 -25.03 -49.02
CA GLY A 552 31.80 -24.69 -48.49
C GLY A 552 32.84 -25.76 -48.75
N SER A 553 34.04 -25.58 -48.19
CA SER A 553 35.16 -26.52 -48.34
C SER A 553 35.15 -27.61 -47.27
N LEU A 554 35.81 -28.73 -47.55
CA LEU A 554 36.10 -29.75 -46.54
C LEU A 554 36.99 -29.16 -45.42
N PRO A 555 36.59 -29.24 -44.14
CA PRO A 555 37.40 -28.75 -43.01
C PRO A 555 38.74 -29.48 -42.91
N SER A 556 39.80 -28.76 -42.50
CA SER A 556 41.13 -29.36 -42.29
C SER A 556 41.13 -30.40 -41.16
N ALA A 557 40.28 -30.22 -40.15
CA ALA A 557 40.15 -31.14 -39.01
C ALA A 557 39.74 -32.57 -39.42
N LEU A 558 39.09 -32.75 -40.58
CA LEU A 558 38.79 -34.11 -41.08
C LEU A 558 40.04 -34.91 -41.45
N GLY A 559 41.20 -34.26 -41.61
CA GLY A 559 42.49 -34.93 -41.81
C GLY A 559 42.99 -35.69 -40.57
N GLU A 560 42.40 -35.47 -39.40
CA GLU A 560 42.75 -36.18 -38.15
C GLU A 560 42.09 -37.56 -38.04
N LEU A 561 41.16 -37.89 -38.95
CA LEU A 561 40.36 -39.12 -38.92
C LEU A 561 41.14 -40.34 -39.45
N SER A 562 42.21 -40.71 -38.74
CA SER A 562 43.17 -41.74 -39.16
C SER A 562 42.60 -43.16 -39.32
N THR A 563 41.42 -43.44 -38.74
CA THR A 563 40.74 -44.75 -38.79
C THR A 563 39.80 -44.91 -39.99
N VAL A 564 39.52 -43.83 -40.72
CA VAL A 564 38.57 -43.84 -41.85
C VAL A 564 39.04 -44.75 -42.97
N TRP A 565 38.20 -45.71 -43.33
CA TRP A 565 38.36 -46.56 -44.50
C TRP A 565 37.34 -46.24 -45.60
N TYR A 566 36.18 -45.66 -45.25
CA TYR A 566 35.15 -45.24 -46.19
C TYR A 566 34.80 -43.77 -45.99
N PHE A 567 35.06 -42.93 -47.00
CA PHE A 567 34.76 -41.50 -46.97
C PHE A 567 33.90 -41.12 -48.17
N HIS A 568 32.64 -40.74 -47.92
CA HIS A 568 31.69 -40.39 -48.97
C HIS A 568 31.04 -39.03 -48.72
N VAL A 569 31.33 -38.06 -49.61
CA VAL A 569 30.72 -36.72 -49.64
C VAL A 569 30.18 -36.34 -51.03
N GLY A 570 30.11 -37.33 -51.94
CA GLY A 570 29.59 -37.17 -53.29
C GLY A 570 28.14 -36.69 -53.34
N GLN A 571 27.72 -36.12 -54.47
CA GLN A 571 26.38 -35.54 -54.67
C GLN A 571 26.04 -34.47 -53.61
N ASN A 572 26.91 -33.47 -53.49
CA ASN A 572 26.72 -32.30 -52.65
C ASN A 572 27.03 -31.02 -53.46
N MET A 573 27.12 -29.88 -52.78
CA MET A 573 27.53 -28.58 -53.36
C MET A 573 28.86 -28.09 -52.77
N LEU A 574 29.73 -29.02 -52.32
CA LEU A 574 31.02 -28.69 -51.70
C LEU A 574 31.96 -28.05 -52.72
N SER A 575 32.73 -27.07 -52.29
CA SER A 575 33.59 -26.24 -53.13
C SER A 575 35.02 -26.14 -52.58
N GLY A 576 35.86 -25.33 -53.22
CA GLY A 576 37.28 -25.22 -52.87
C GLY A 576 38.12 -26.37 -53.45
N ARG A 577 39.36 -26.49 -52.96
CA ARG A 577 40.29 -27.54 -53.41
C ARG A 577 40.04 -28.83 -52.66
N ILE A 578 40.26 -29.97 -53.33
CA ILE A 578 40.35 -31.26 -52.63
C ILE A 578 41.60 -31.22 -51.76
N PRO A 579 41.48 -31.38 -50.43
CA PRO A 579 42.62 -31.21 -49.54
C PRO A 579 43.70 -32.28 -49.71
N LEU A 580 44.95 -31.88 -49.55
CA LEU A 580 46.09 -32.80 -49.67
C LEU A 580 46.18 -33.80 -48.51
N TRP A 581 45.57 -33.48 -47.36
CA TRP A 581 45.55 -34.33 -46.17
C TRP A 581 44.88 -35.68 -46.40
N PHE A 582 44.09 -35.86 -47.47
CA PHE A 582 43.60 -37.18 -47.85
C PHE A 582 44.74 -38.19 -48.03
N GLY A 583 45.91 -37.76 -48.50
CA GLY A 583 47.08 -38.63 -48.64
C GLY A 583 47.66 -39.15 -47.33
N ASN A 584 47.29 -38.56 -46.18
CA ASN A 584 47.73 -39.01 -44.86
C ASN A 584 46.78 -40.07 -44.25
N LEU A 585 45.61 -40.32 -44.86
CA LEU A 585 44.63 -41.29 -44.37
C LEU A 585 44.99 -42.70 -44.86
N SER A 586 46.00 -43.32 -44.26
CA SER A 586 46.58 -44.59 -44.73
C SER A 586 45.60 -45.77 -44.76
N ASN A 587 44.53 -45.72 -43.97
CA ASN A 587 43.46 -46.73 -43.94
C ASN A 587 42.38 -46.54 -45.01
N LEU A 588 42.42 -45.44 -45.77
CA LEU A 588 41.36 -45.08 -46.72
C LEU A 588 41.29 -46.06 -47.89
N GLN A 589 40.15 -46.75 -48.01
CA GLN A 589 39.88 -47.76 -49.04
C GLN A 589 38.91 -47.25 -50.11
N GLU A 590 37.87 -46.53 -49.70
CA GLU A 590 36.88 -45.94 -50.61
C GLU A 590 36.77 -44.43 -50.40
N LEU A 591 37.05 -43.66 -51.45
CA LEU A 591 36.93 -42.21 -51.47
C LEU A 591 35.95 -41.76 -52.56
N LEU A 592 34.81 -41.20 -52.15
CA LEU A 592 33.72 -40.79 -53.03
C LEU A 592 33.45 -39.28 -52.89
N LEU A 593 33.92 -38.50 -53.85
CA LEU A 593 33.86 -37.04 -53.96
C LEU A 593 33.02 -36.55 -55.16
N PHE A 594 32.48 -37.47 -55.96
CA PHE A 594 31.82 -37.19 -57.24
C PHE A 594 30.63 -36.22 -57.13
N SER A 595 30.28 -35.56 -58.23
CA SER A 595 29.16 -34.62 -58.34
C SER A 595 29.16 -33.55 -57.24
N ASN A 596 30.22 -32.75 -57.22
CA ASN A 596 30.41 -31.61 -56.32
C ASN A 596 30.90 -30.39 -57.12
N ARG A 597 31.32 -29.32 -56.43
CA ARG A 597 31.89 -28.10 -57.02
C ARG A 597 33.37 -27.95 -56.69
N PHE A 598 34.10 -29.05 -56.47
CA PHE A 598 35.54 -28.99 -56.19
C PHE A 598 36.31 -28.44 -57.39
N THR A 599 37.32 -27.62 -57.11
CA THR A 599 38.15 -26.92 -58.09
C THR A 599 39.64 -27.13 -57.79
N GLY A 600 40.51 -26.66 -58.68
CA GLY A 600 41.96 -26.74 -58.51
C GLY A 600 42.56 -28.05 -59.05
N ALA A 601 43.86 -28.22 -58.84
CA ALA A 601 44.60 -29.35 -59.38
C ALA A 601 44.17 -30.68 -58.75
N PHE A 602 44.18 -31.75 -59.54
CA PHE A 602 43.99 -33.12 -59.04
C PHE A 602 45.02 -33.42 -57.94
N PRO A 603 44.59 -33.90 -56.75
CA PRO A 603 45.48 -34.15 -55.62
C PRO A 603 46.39 -35.36 -55.88
N ARG A 604 47.66 -35.11 -56.21
CA ARG A 604 48.65 -36.18 -56.48
C ARG A 604 48.87 -37.11 -55.29
N THR A 605 48.69 -36.61 -54.06
CA THR A 605 48.87 -37.36 -52.81
C THR A 605 47.91 -38.55 -52.69
N LEU A 606 46.81 -38.59 -53.45
CA LEU A 606 45.94 -39.77 -53.50
C LEU A 606 46.64 -41.00 -54.09
N ALA A 607 47.65 -40.82 -54.95
CA ALA A 607 48.43 -41.91 -55.53
C ALA A 607 49.29 -42.64 -54.50
N ASP A 608 49.55 -42.01 -53.36
CA ASP A 608 50.40 -42.52 -52.29
C ASP A 608 49.60 -43.35 -51.25
N LEU A 609 48.27 -43.42 -51.40
CA LEU A 609 47.41 -44.15 -50.48
C LEU A 609 47.53 -45.67 -50.68
N PRO A 610 48.02 -46.43 -49.69
CA PRO A 610 48.35 -47.85 -49.87
C PRO A 610 47.13 -48.77 -49.92
N ALA A 611 46.02 -48.36 -49.30
CA ALA A 611 44.81 -49.17 -49.16
C ALA A 611 43.69 -48.79 -50.14
N LEU A 612 43.88 -47.77 -50.98
CA LEU A 612 42.83 -47.22 -51.83
C LEU A 612 42.44 -48.25 -52.91
N THR A 613 41.17 -48.62 -52.95
CA THR A 613 40.61 -49.56 -53.94
C THR A 613 39.49 -48.94 -54.77
N ARG A 614 38.85 -47.88 -54.24
CA ARG A 614 37.79 -47.15 -54.93
C ARG A 614 37.99 -45.65 -54.86
N LEU A 615 37.96 -45.00 -56.02
CA LEU A 615 38.02 -43.55 -56.14
C LEU A 615 36.94 -43.06 -57.11
N SER A 616 35.99 -42.26 -56.63
CA SER A 616 34.99 -41.60 -57.47
C SER A 616 35.04 -40.11 -57.25
N ILE A 617 35.31 -39.35 -58.29
CA ILE A 617 35.61 -37.91 -58.23
C ILE A 617 35.03 -37.15 -59.43
N SER A 618 34.37 -37.84 -60.35
CA SER A 618 33.72 -37.28 -61.54
C SER A 618 32.71 -36.19 -61.22
N GLY A 619 32.35 -35.36 -62.20
CA GLY A 619 31.38 -34.28 -61.98
C GLY A 619 31.86 -33.18 -61.02
N ASN A 620 33.16 -32.89 -61.05
CA ASN A 620 33.81 -31.74 -60.39
C ASN A 620 34.52 -30.87 -61.45
N SER A 621 35.03 -29.70 -61.05
CA SER A 621 35.74 -28.75 -61.93
C SER A 621 37.25 -28.74 -61.69
N LEU A 622 37.86 -29.93 -61.71
CA LEU A 622 39.28 -30.13 -61.43
C LEU A 622 40.16 -29.84 -62.66
N THR A 623 41.44 -29.57 -62.43
CA THR A 623 42.46 -29.31 -63.46
C THR A 623 43.71 -30.18 -63.24
N GLY A 624 44.66 -30.14 -64.17
CA GLY A 624 45.94 -30.85 -64.04
C GLY A 624 45.88 -32.31 -64.50
N CYS A 625 46.84 -33.13 -64.05
CA CYS A 625 47.01 -34.51 -64.52
C CYS A 625 46.59 -35.56 -63.48
N ILE A 626 46.04 -36.68 -63.96
CA ILE A 626 45.75 -37.86 -63.14
C ILE A 626 47.03 -38.71 -63.05
N PRO A 627 47.53 -39.00 -61.84
CA PRO A 627 48.60 -39.97 -61.65
C PRO A 627 48.27 -41.33 -62.29
N PRO A 628 49.17 -41.92 -63.11
CA PRO A 628 48.87 -43.18 -63.82
C PRO A 628 48.48 -44.34 -62.91
N SER A 629 49.05 -44.42 -61.70
CA SER A 629 48.74 -45.46 -60.72
C SER A 629 47.25 -45.50 -60.33
N LEU A 630 46.57 -44.35 -60.30
CA LEU A 630 45.17 -44.26 -59.90
C LEU A 630 44.21 -44.79 -60.97
N ARG A 631 44.62 -44.84 -62.25
CA ARG A 631 43.81 -45.44 -63.33
C ARG A 631 43.67 -46.95 -63.20
N ASN A 632 44.62 -47.58 -62.51
CA ASN A 632 44.64 -49.02 -62.28
C ASN A 632 43.80 -49.44 -61.06
N LEU A 633 43.16 -48.50 -60.36
CA LEU A 633 42.29 -48.83 -59.23
C LEU A 633 41.11 -49.69 -59.69
N PRO A 634 40.75 -50.76 -58.94
CA PRO A 634 39.67 -51.69 -59.33
C PRO A 634 38.33 -51.02 -59.61
N ARG A 635 38.00 -49.94 -58.89
CA ARG A 635 36.75 -49.19 -59.04
C ARG A 635 37.04 -47.71 -59.12
N ASN A 636 37.00 -47.14 -60.32
CA ASN A 636 37.19 -45.70 -60.48
C ASN A 636 36.31 -45.10 -61.59
N ASP A 637 36.10 -43.78 -61.54
CA ASP A 637 35.36 -43.02 -62.55
C ASP A 637 36.24 -42.03 -63.31
N LEU A 638 37.57 -42.22 -63.28
CA LEU A 638 38.55 -41.24 -63.75
C LEU A 638 38.50 -41.01 -65.26
N ASP A 639 38.03 -41.99 -66.04
CA ASP A 639 37.86 -41.86 -67.48
C ASP A 639 36.73 -40.89 -67.87
N SER A 640 35.83 -40.58 -66.94
CA SER A 640 34.77 -39.58 -67.15
C SER A 640 35.22 -38.14 -66.82
N LEU A 641 36.44 -37.94 -66.34
CA LEU A 641 36.99 -36.62 -66.04
C LEU A 641 37.54 -35.94 -67.29
N ASN A 642 37.07 -34.73 -67.58
CA ASN A 642 37.71 -33.83 -68.52
C ASN A 642 38.57 -32.81 -67.75
N LEU A 643 39.88 -33.07 -67.65
CA LEU A 643 40.81 -32.20 -66.92
C LEU A 643 41.58 -31.28 -67.87
N PRO A 644 41.32 -29.96 -67.86
CA PRO A 644 42.14 -29.02 -68.62
C PRO A 644 43.53 -28.85 -68.00
N ASN A 645 44.50 -28.48 -68.84
CA ASN A 645 45.89 -28.15 -68.46
C ASN A 645 46.75 -29.33 -67.96
N CYS A 646 46.53 -30.54 -68.46
CA CYS A 646 47.53 -31.61 -68.29
C CYS A 646 48.63 -31.49 -69.34
N GLN A 647 49.83 -31.04 -68.95
CA GLN A 647 50.99 -31.06 -69.84
C GLN A 647 51.54 -32.49 -69.90
N THR A 648 51.61 -33.07 -71.10
CA THR A 648 52.14 -34.42 -71.32
C THR A 648 53.61 -34.48 -70.88
N GLY A 649 53.91 -35.23 -69.81
CA GLY A 649 55.28 -35.47 -69.32
C GLY A 649 55.56 -35.14 -67.83
N GLN A 650 54.55 -34.83 -67.00
CA GLN A 650 54.69 -34.51 -65.56
C GLN A 650 53.78 -35.31 -64.63
#